data_AF-A0A9W7G7U4-F1
#
_entry.id   AF-A0A9W7G7U4-F1
#
_cell.length_a   1.000
_cell.length_b   1.000
_cell.length_c   1.000
_cell.angle_alpha   90.00
_cell.angle_beta   90.00
_cell.angle_gamma   90.00
#
_symmetry.space_group_name_H-M   'P 1'
#
loop_
_entity.id
_entity.type
_entity.pdbx_description
1 polymer ?
#
loop_
_entity_poly.entity_id
_entity_poly.type
_entity_poly.pdbx_seq_one_letter_code
_entity_poly.pdbx_strand_id
1 'polypeptide(L)'
;MGLGDQPEAADHPDSYEEGGEEGMVMMDNDSPEEYQNHWGSSLETNENPEGGEEEEEEIPFVDDLPLFANVSSKALHEETKAIEKKRDLAEKEAAENKERVQIMNEHLKNVHQEVNHTNNLVAAKNKAIQSEEHLKALAAREKGRYQQEIKSVVGEKVQKKDQLNMVQNQIFKANEEMDSYKLSMNWNQEDLEQWAMAARQKEEDNLALQKYTRADEVKIKELILTVEKLTALEVEKRTALENEVTETQSRQIELDRTAEAFKEIHAERQNLVKQWQEAIEAMKRRDIDINEVAEQFADARKIREGKFEVLEENRERLRMQETDNAEVQTKIEHCERIVQNKRGDEMELLATQQGYKDELEVLKNELASSASSLLRKRQENIVAEKEVQDSKEYLEVCREKYKAMKKNVEIEEKKTAKVEVTAKEAEQALIDREKDVKKGEKLVSSLKEQMFRASQALFANRQEEANLISEISGSQAASKNLATKLHSFDAESMRQQELIYNAEFQIQQMERKVARGLGERSDEEKRQLMAKIAEVEKVLEARVEKRKMLTQQVRKIGNEFRYSVRTKEEAEAAQKDLKNKIAEVELENSSCEQQLKSLVGGKEEHMVQNDIMRLEVKRLRDALNGKADEVFNLENRRQQLQLSMEERKAEISVHSEVRKAQLRAAAEEKHKNSVELGKRRNVVDKLKSKYESTVAKPEGGDEHSQAYYVILAAQRREELQRKGDELDTEIRRKEKEMKALEHTLNHLNVRNTQFRLSFHKADMNSQEADELKQMQEEVKMGQDNLFRRKKELQRLQTDYEEDMRRLEQVSQQSSRLEEQNAHLINAKGQVENELQQQTSAMGKVDEKLGRLVGKHKEEHEDPDFPGEDTLQMKLFYAENIESNTDAVLKTLGQLTNEFPEIYDTVNTTLKKNGLNLPQGLQ
;
A
#
# COMPACT_ATOMS: atom_id res chain seq x y z
N MET A 1 53.69 -43.39 62.34
CA MET A 1 54.80 -44.32 62.05
C MET A 1 55.46 -43.84 60.77
N GLY A 2 56.71 -43.36 60.75
CA GLY A 2 57.54 -42.97 61.88
C GLY A 2 59.03 -43.00 61.54
N LEU A 3 59.73 -41.89 61.82
CA LEU A 3 61.20 -41.69 61.81
C LEU A 3 61.86 -41.80 60.41
N GLY A 4 62.65 -40.83 59.95
CA GLY A 4 62.99 -39.51 60.53
C GLY A 4 63.95 -38.72 59.61
N ASP A 5 64.19 -37.45 59.94
CA ASP A 5 65.42 -36.65 59.77
C ASP A 5 66.16 -36.77 58.40
N GLN A 6 66.22 -35.78 57.48
CA GLN A 6 66.38 -34.30 57.63
C GLN A 6 67.67 -33.91 58.40
N PRO A 7 68.34 -32.76 58.16
CA PRO A 7 68.04 -31.71 57.17
C PRO A 7 69.28 -31.12 56.42
N GLU A 8 69.06 -29.98 55.72
CA GLU A 8 69.87 -28.72 55.65
C GLU A 8 71.41 -28.70 55.80
N ALA A 9 72.17 -27.73 55.29
CA ALA A 9 71.95 -26.56 54.41
C ALA A 9 73.32 -26.23 53.73
N ALA A 10 73.39 -25.76 52.49
CA ALA A 10 73.42 -24.33 52.12
C ALA A 10 74.17 -23.40 53.11
N ASP A 11 75.25 -22.77 52.65
CA ASP A 11 75.24 -21.30 52.60
C ASP A 11 76.20 -20.72 51.54
N HIS A 12 75.97 -19.44 51.21
CA HIS A 12 76.77 -18.55 50.36
C HIS A 12 77.94 -17.92 51.20
N PRO A 13 78.74 -16.89 50.79
CA PRO A 13 78.54 -15.92 49.71
C PRO A 13 79.77 -15.50 48.86
N ASP A 14 79.45 -14.66 47.87
CA ASP A 14 80.14 -13.47 47.34
C ASP A 14 81.50 -13.04 47.93
N SER A 15 82.47 -12.73 47.05
CA SER A 15 82.90 -11.35 46.71
C SER A 15 83.77 -11.41 45.42
N TYR A 16 83.79 -10.48 44.47
CA TYR A 16 84.07 -9.03 44.55
C TYR A 16 85.45 -8.75 45.19
N GLU A 17 86.39 -7.98 44.62
CA GLU A 17 86.39 -7.20 43.36
C GLU A 17 87.85 -6.95 42.86
N GLU A 18 88.01 -6.04 41.90
CA GLU A 18 89.21 -5.42 41.27
C GLU A 18 90.53 -5.31 42.08
N GLY A 19 91.64 -4.99 41.38
CA GLY A 19 92.76 -4.35 42.08
C GLY A 19 94.10 -4.02 41.39
N GLY A 20 94.20 -3.81 40.08
CA GLY A 20 95.37 -3.16 39.43
C GLY A 20 96.76 -3.81 39.65
N GLU A 21 97.88 -3.17 39.32
CA GLU A 21 98.20 -2.28 38.18
C GLU A 21 99.74 -2.21 38.03
N GLU A 22 100.25 -1.62 36.94
CA GLU A 22 101.71 -1.42 36.66
C GLU A 22 102.56 -2.71 36.54
N GLY A 23 103.68 -2.77 35.82
CA GLY A 23 104.34 -1.80 34.94
C GLY A 23 105.79 -2.29 34.70
N MET A 24 106.09 -2.95 33.57
CA MET A 24 106.70 -2.32 32.37
C MET A 24 108.26 -2.33 32.41
N VAL A 25 108.90 -2.13 31.25
CA VAL A 25 110.30 -1.68 31.02
C VAL A 25 111.41 -2.75 30.89
N MET A 26 111.79 -3.00 29.63
CA MET A 26 113.09 -3.46 29.07
C MET A 26 113.61 -4.88 29.42
N MET A 27 114.05 -5.73 28.48
CA MET A 27 115.08 -5.63 27.40
C MET A 27 116.53 -5.65 27.91
N ASP A 28 117.28 -6.72 27.57
CA ASP A 28 118.34 -6.62 26.53
C ASP A 28 118.89 -8.00 26.05
N ASN A 29 119.20 -8.04 24.74
CA ASN A 29 120.16 -8.82 23.93
C ASN A 29 120.83 -10.17 24.37
N ASP A 30 120.64 -11.17 23.51
CA ASP A 30 121.64 -11.95 22.71
C ASP A 30 122.81 -12.79 23.28
N SER A 31 123.01 -13.93 22.59
CA SER A 31 124.29 -14.62 22.25
C SER A 31 124.94 -15.58 23.30
N PRO A 32 125.97 -16.43 22.96
CA PRO A 32 125.71 -17.78 22.39
C PRO A 32 126.73 -18.89 22.83
N GLU A 33 126.79 -20.02 22.09
CA GLU A 33 128.00 -20.89 21.87
C GLU A 33 128.53 -21.72 23.11
N GLU A 34 129.43 -22.74 23.06
CA GLU A 34 130.21 -23.41 21.99
C GLU A 34 130.73 -24.85 22.38
N TYR A 35 131.33 -25.57 21.39
CA TYR A 35 132.43 -26.58 21.41
C TYR A 35 132.45 -28.00 22.08
N GLN A 36 132.42 -29.03 21.20
CA GLN A 36 133.54 -29.94 20.72
C GLN A 36 134.27 -31.08 21.52
N ASN A 37 134.51 -32.17 20.74
CA ASN A 37 135.73 -33.01 20.56
C ASN A 37 135.95 -34.42 21.19
N HIS A 38 136.78 -35.21 20.48
CA HIS A 38 137.28 -36.58 20.75
C HIS A 38 138.79 -36.60 21.07
N TRP A 39 139.34 -37.69 21.65
CA TRP A 39 140.39 -38.59 21.07
C TRP A 39 141.22 -39.42 22.09
N GLY A 40 141.61 -40.65 21.70
CA GLY A 40 142.82 -41.39 22.16
C GLY A 40 142.76 -42.15 23.52
N SER A 41 143.68 -43.07 23.84
CA SER A 41 144.69 -43.80 23.03
C SER A 41 145.21 -45.09 23.75
N SER A 42 146.07 -45.88 23.08
CA SER A 42 146.48 -47.29 23.38
C SER A 42 147.90 -47.47 24.00
N LEU A 43 148.37 -48.73 24.12
CA LEU A 43 149.71 -49.27 24.52
C LEU A 43 149.98 -49.38 26.06
N GLU A 44 150.70 -50.34 26.68
CA GLU A 44 151.84 -51.27 26.38
C GLU A 44 153.25 -50.69 26.72
N THR A 45 154.29 -51.42 27.20
CA THR A 45 154.59 -52.87 27.40
C THR A 45 155.67 -53.13 28.50
N ASN A 46 155.96 -54.40 28.87
CA ASN A 46 157.21 -54.95 29.49
C ASN A 46 157.59 -54.54 30.96
N GLU A 47 158.52 -55.15 31.74
CA GLU A 47 159.31 -56.43 31.68
C GLU A 47 159.82 -56.88 33.09
N ASN A 48 160.52 -58.04 33.15
CA ASN A 48 161.32 -58.64 34.25
C ASN A 48 162.27 -57.67 35.01
N PRO A 49 162.62 -57.91 36.30
CA PRO A 49 163.66 -58.91 36.74
C PRO A 49 163.22 -59.73 38.00
N GLU A 50 164.00 -60.57 38.72
CA GLU A 50 165.38 -60.49 39.25
C GLU A 50 166.06 -61.88 39.46
N GLY A 51 167.34 -61.88 39.85
CA GLY A 51 168.14 -63.05 40.24
C GLY A 51 169.47 -62.67 40.93
N GLY A 52 170.11 -63.63 41.62
CA GLY A 52 171.21 -63.42 42.57
C GLY A 52 170.65 -63.34 44.00
N GLU A 53 170.84 -64.29 44.94
CA GLU A 53 172.01 -65.09 45.40
C GLU A 53 172.89 -64.38 46.46
N GLU A 54 173.61 -65.19 47.26
CA GLU A 54 174.45 -64.82 48.43
C GLU A 54 173.64 -64.33 49.65
N GLU A 55 173.17 -65.20 50.56
CA GLU A 55 173.90 -66.04 51.55
C GLU A 55 174.61 -65.25 52.68
N GLU A 56 174.06 -65.30 53.89
CA GLU A 56 174.87 -65.22 55.14
C GLU A 56 174.21 -66.01 56.29
N GLU A 57 174.90 -67.06 56.74
CA GLU A 57 174.75 -67.85 57.98
C GLU A 57 173.35 -68.38 58.41
N GLU A 58 172.98 -69.57 57.92
CA GLU A 58 171.89 -70.37 58.50
C GLU A 58 172.18 -70.84 59.95
N ILE A 59 171.34 -70.42 60.89
CA ILE A 59 171.12 -71.14 62.16
C ILE A 59 169.85 -71.99 61.97
N PRO A 60 169.86 -73.33 62.24
CA PRO A 60 168.87 -74.26 61.70
C PRO A 60 167.40 -73.87 61.90
N PHE A 61 166.65 -73.80 60.80
CA PHE A 61 165.27 -73.35 60.78
C PHE A 61 164.29 -74.42 61.32
N VAL A 62 163.13 -73.96 61.81
CA VAL A 62 162.27 -74.71 62.75
C VAL A 62 161.31 -75.72 62.07
N ASP A 63 161.81 -76.45 61.07
CA ASP A 63 161.07 -77.51 60.35
C ASP A 63 161.86 -78.82 60.21
N ASP A 64 163.14 -78.85 60.62
CA ASP A 64 163.96 -80.05 60.59
C ASP A 64 163.96 -80.78 61.95
N LEU A 65 163.81 -82.11 61.94
CA LEU A 65 163.62 -82.86 63.19
C LEU A 65 164.92 -82.90 64.03
N PRO A 66 164.85 -82.67 65.37
CA PRO A 66 166.02 -82.66 66.25
C PRO A 66 166.92 -83.90 66.12
N LEU A 67 168.22 -83.74 66.33
CA LEU A 67 169.25 -84.77 66.09
C LEU A 67 169.08 -86.10 66.88
N PHE A 68 168.19 -86.17 67.87
CA PHE A 68 167.83 -87.40 68.59
C PHE A 68 166.58 -88.11 68.03
N ALA A 69 165.94 -87.55 66.99
CA ALA A 69 164.70 -88.07 66.42
C ALA A 69 164.90 -89.46 65.79
N ASN A 70 163.97 -90.36 66.09
CA ASN A 70 163.96 -91.73 65.59
C ASN A 70 163.60 -91.79 64.09
N VAL A 71 164.15 -92.79 63.40
CA VAL A 71 164.04 -92.96 61.92
C VAL A 71 162.60 -92.88 61.41
N SER A 72 161.64 -93.45 62.16
CA SER A 72 160.21 -93.42 61.81
C SER A 72 159.63 -92.01 61.66
N SER A 73 160.15 -91.02 62.40
CA SER A 73 159.62 -89.65 62.36
C SER A 73 160.19 -88.84 61.19
N LYS A 74 161.38 -89.20 60.68
CA LYS A 74 161.93 -88.58 59.46
C LYS A 74 161.19 -89.04 58.20
N ALA A 75 160.88 -90.33 58.09
CA ALA A 75 160.10 -90.87 56.97
C ALA A 75 158.70 -90.23 56.85
N LEU A 76 158.02 -89.98 57.98
CA LEU A 76 156.72 -89.30 57.99
C LEU A 76 156.78 -87.85 57.50
N HIS A 77 157.90 -87.13 57.71
CA HIS A 77 158.09 -85.77 57.21
C HIS A 77 158.25 -85.74 55.69
N GLU A 78 159.02 -86.67 55.13
CA GLU A 78 159.17 -86.85 53.68
C GLU A 78 157.83 -87.21 53.02
N GLU A 79 157.04 -88.11 53.62
CA GLU A 79 155.69 -88.44 53.17
C GLU A 79 154.75 -87.22 53.23
N THR A 80 154.83 -86.41 54.29
CA THR A 80 154.04 -85.19 54.43
C THR A 80 154.33 -84.19 53.31
N LYS A 81 155.60 -83.87 53.04
CA LYS A 81 156.00 -82.97 51.94
C LYS A 81 155.61 -83.52 50.56
N ALA A 82 155.58 -84.84 50.38
CA ALA A 82 155.08 -85.47 49.16
C ALA A 82 153.54 -85.39 48.99
N ILE A 83 152.78 -85.27 50.08
CA ILE A 83 151.33 -85.04 50.07
C ILE A 83 151.02 -83.57 49.80
N GLU A 84 151.74 -82.63 50.40
CA GLU A 84 151.56 -81.19 50.15
C GLU A 84 151.79 -80.83 48.68
N LYS A 85 152.85 -81.37 48.06
CA LYS A 85 153.11 -81.14 46.64
C LYS A 85 152.04 -81.71 45.69
N LYS A 86 151.16 -82.61 46.18
CA LYS A 86 149.96 -83.08 45.46
C LYS A 86 148.74 -82.20 45.73
N ARG A 87 148.57 -81.68 46.96
CA ARG A 87 147.55 -80.67 47.30
C ARG A 87 147.66 -79.49 46.34
N ASP A 88 148.86 -78.93 46.20
CA ASP A 88 149.09 -77.69 45.44
C ASP A 88 148.79 -77.83 43.94
N LEU A 89 148.91 -79.04 43.37
CA LEU A 89 148.50 -79.33 42.00
C LEU A 89 146.97 -79.43 41.88
N ALA A 90 146.32 -80.16 42.79
CA ALA A 90 144.87 -80.29 42.81
C ALA A 90 144.16 -78.95 43.09
N GLU A 91 144.78 -78.06 43.86
CA GLU A 91 144.25 -76.73 44.15
C GLU A 91 144.28 -75.82 42.91
N LYS A 92 145.28 -75.95 42.03
CA LYS A 92 145.30 -75.26 40.72
C LYS A 92 144.22 -75.77 39.78
N GLU A 93 144.07 -77.08 39.63
CA GLU A 93 142.99 -77.67 38.81
C GLU A 93 141.59 -77.27 39.33
N ALA A 94 141.43 -77.18 40.67
CA ALA A 94 140.20 -76.71 41.29
C ALA A 94 139.93 -75.22 41.03
N ALA A 95 140.96 -74.37 40.99
CA ALA A 95 140.84 -72.95 40.69
C ALA A 95 140.38 -72.70 39.24
N GLU A 96 141.04 -73.31 38.26
CA GLU A 96 140.67 -73.19 36.83
C GLU A 96 139.22 -73.66 36.57
N ASN A 97 138.83 -74.79 37.17
CA ASN A 97 137.49 -75.32 37.00
C ASN A 97 136.42 -74.46 37.71
N LYS A 98 136.76 -73.82 38.84
CA LYS A 98 135.89 -72.85 39.54
C LYS A 98 135.66 -71.59 38.70
N GLU A 99 136.70 -71.05 38.07
CA GLU A 99 136.59 -69.89 37.17
C GLU A 99 135.71 -70.21 35.95
N ARG A 100 135.91 -71.38 35.33
CA ARG A 100 135.04 -71.87 34.25
C ARG A 100 133.56 -71.98 34.67
N VAL A 101 133.30 -72.48 35.87
CA VAL A 101 131.94 -72.55 36.44
C VAL A 101 131.36 -71.15 36.71
N GLN A 102 132.18 -70.19 37.13
CA GLN A 102 131.74 -68.80 37.32
C GLN A 102 131.28 -68.16 35.99
N ILE A 103 132.09 -68.29 34.92
CA ILE A 103 131.74 -67.79 33.57
C ILE A 103 130.45 -68.45 33.05
N MET A 104 130.29 -69.77 33.24
CA MET A 104 129.06 -70.47 32.83
C MET A 104 127.81 -70.01 33.60
N ASN A 105 127.93 -69.72 34.89
CA ASN A 105 126.82 -69.17 35.69
C ASN A 105 126.45 -67.74 35.25
N GLU A 106 127.43 -66.93 34.86
CA GLU A 106 127.20 -65.57 34.36
C GLU A 106 126.47 -65.57 33.02
N HIS A 107 126.92 -66.40 32.07
CA HIS A 107 126.19 -66.64 30.82
C HIS A 107 124.77 -67.16 31.07
N LEU A 108 124.59 -68.06 32.04
CA LEU A 108 123.26 -68.59 32.41
C LEU A 108 122.33 -67.50 32.97
N LYS A 109 122.84 -66.53 33.76
CA LYS A 109 122.06 -65.35 34.20
C LYS A 109 121.60 -64.53 33.00
N ASN A 110 122.49 -64.25 32.05
CA ASN A 110 122.17 -63.43 30.88
C ASN A 110 121.08 -64.10 30.01
N VAL A 111 121.17 -65.42 29.80
CA VAL A 111 120.11 -66.19 29.12
C VAL A 111 118.77 -66.12 29.87
N HIS A 112 118.76 -66.14 31.21
CA HIS A 112 117.53 -65.95 31.98
C HIS A 112 116.96 -64.53 31.87
N GLN A 113 117.80 -63.50 31.74
CA GLN A 113 117.34 -62.12 31.50
C GLN A 113 116.66 -62.01 30.13
N GLU A 114 117.25 -62.57 29.06
CA GLU A 114 116.62 -62.60 27.72
C GLU A 114 115.30 -63.39 27.70
N VAL A 115 115.22 -64.53 28.39
CA VAL A 115 113.96 -65.28 28.56
C VAL A 115 112.90 -64.45 29.30
N ASN A 116 113.29 -63.66 30.30
CA ASN A 116 112.36 -62.76 31.00
C ASN A 116 111.94 -61.56 30.13
N HIS A 117 112.85 -60.97 29.35
CA HIS A 117 112.52 -59.87 28.43
C HIS A 117 111.56 -60.34 27.32
N THR A 118 111.81 -61.49 26.70
CA THR A 118 110.93 -62.07 25.68
C THR A 118 109.56 -62.45 26.24
N ASN A 119 109.48 -63.07 27.44
CA ASN A 119 108.22 -63.36 28.11
C ASN A 119 107.40 -62.08 28.41
N ASN A 120 108.06 -61.01 28.89
CA ASN A 120 107.41 -59.73 29.14
C ASN A 120 106.86 -59.08 27.85
N LEU A 121 107.58 -59.20 26.73
CA LEU A 121 107.16 -58.69 25.43
C LEU A 121 105.94 -59.46 24.88
N VAL A 122 105.92 -60.79 25.03
CA VAL A 122 104.75 -61.63 24.71
C VAL A 122 103.56 -61.27 25.60
N ALA A 123 103.75 -61.07 26.91
CA ALA A 123 102.68 -60.66 27.82
C ALA A 123 102.10 -59.28 27.46
N ALA A 124 102.95 -58.33 27.04
CA ALA A 124 102.51 -57.03 26.54
C ALA A 124 101.70 -57.13 25.23
N LYS A 125 102.13 -57.99 24.29
CA LYS A 125 101.38 -58.24 23.04
C LYS A 125 100.03 -58.93 23.28
N ASN A 126 99.96 -59.88 24.21
CA ASN A 126 98.68 -60.51 24.57
C ASN A 126 97.68 -59.50 25.19
N LYS A 127 98.16 -58.56 26.02
CA LYS A 127 97.32 -57.46 26.53
C LYS A 127 96.84 -56.52 25.41
N ALA A 128 97.69 -56.22 24.43
CA ALA A 128 97.30 -55.43 23.27
C ALA A 128 96.18 -56.11 22.45
N ILE A 129 96.34 -57.41 22.15
CA ILE A 129 95.31 -58.20 21.44
C ILE A 129 93.97 -58.18 22.20
N GLN A 130 93.99 -58.39 23.53
CA GLN A 130 92.78 -58.31 24.36
C GLN A 130 92.11 -56.91 24.31
N SER A 131 92.90 -55.84 24.21
CA SER A 131 92.36 -54.48 24.05
C SER A 131 91.73 -54.25 22.67
N GLU A 132 92.31 -54.80 21.60
CA GLU A 132 91.73 -54.75 20.25
C GLU A 132 90.43 -55.58 20.15
N GLU A 133 90.39 -56.76 20.76
CA GLU A 133 89.17 -57.57 20.85
C GLU A 133 88.05 -56.85 21.61
N HIS A 134 88.38 -56.17 22.71
CA HIS A 134 87.43 -55.35 23.47
C HIS A 134 86.90 -54.15 22.66
N LEU A 135 87.78 -53.41 21.98
CA LEU A 135 87.39 -52.30 21.09
C LEU A 135 86.50 -52.77 19.94
N LYS A 136 86.82 -53.93 19.34
CA LYS A 136 86.02 -54.57 18.30
C LYS A 136 84.64 -55.01 18.82
N ALA A 137 84.55 -55.49 20.05
CA ALA A 137 83.28 -55.85 20.70
C ALA A 137 82.42 -54.60 20.99
N LEU A 138 83.02 -53.50 21.44
CA LEU A 138 82.33 -52.21 21.61
C LEU A 138 81.78 -51.69 20.28
N ALA A 139 82.61 -51.61 19.23
CA ALA A 139 82.19 -51.16 17.91
C ALA A 139 81.08 -52.03 17.30
N ALA A 140 81.11 -53.36 17.54
CA ALA A 140 80.04 -54.27 17.13
C ALA A 140 78.72 -54.00 17.90
N ARG A 141 78.80 -53.68 19.20
CA ARG A 141 77.65 -53.33 20.04
C ARG A 141 77.03 -52.00 19.64
N GLU A 142 77.84 -50.98 19.36
CA GLU A 142 77.37 -49.68 18.85
C GLU A 142 76.71 -49.82 17.48
N LYS A 143 77.33 -50.56 16.55
CA LYS A 143 76.72 -50.89 15.25
C LYS A 143 75.36 -51.59 15.42
N GLY A 144 75.23 -52.50 16.39
CA GLY A 144 73.97 -53.14 16.74
C GLY A 144 72.93 -52.15 17.26
N ARG A 145 73.32 -51.24 18.16
CA ARG A 145 72.48 -50.14 18.67
C ARG A 145 71.97 -49.25 17.54
N TYR A 146 72.86 -48.72 16.70
CA TYR A 146 72.47 -47.86 15.57
C TYR A 146 71.55 -48.60 14.58
N GLN A 147 71.75 -49.91 14.34
CA GLN A 147 70.83 -50.72 13.53
C GLN A 147 69.44 -50.91 14.17
N GLN A 148 69.33 -50.83 15.50
CA GLN A 148 68.05 -50.86 16.21
C GLN A 148 67.36 -49.48 16.20
N GLU A 149 68.12 -48.40 16.41
CA GLU A 149 67.62 -47.02 16.32
C GLU A 149 67.12 -46.70 14.91
N ILE A 150 67.87 -47.07 13.87
CA ILE A 150 67.44 -46.94 12.45
C ILE A 150 66.12 -47.70 12.20
N LYS A 151 65.92 -48.88 12.80
CA LYS A 151 64.66 -49.63 12.68
C LYS A 151 63.49 -48.92 13.38
N SER A 152 63.71 -48.30 14.54
CA SER A 152 62.69 -47.49 15.22
C SER A 152 62.28 -46.30 14.35
N VAL A 153 63.26 -45.50 13.91
CA VAL A 153 63.03 -44.29 13.09
C VAL A 153 62.38 -44.63 11.74
N VAL A 154 62.69 -45.79 11.14
CA VAL A 154 61.99 -46.28 9.94
C VAL A 154 60.53 -46.66 10.25
N GLY A 155 60.25 -47.29 11.39
CA GLY A 155 58.89 -47.58 11.84
C GLY A 155 58.07 -46.31 12.11
N GLU A 156 58.65 -45.36 12.83
CA GLU A 156 58.07 -44.03 13.09
C GLU A 156 57.81 -43.27 11.79
N LYS A 157 58.73 -43.34 10.81
CA LYS A 157 58.55 -42.74 9.47
C LYS A 157 57.37 -43.35 8.70
N VAL A 158 57.13 -44.66 8.83
CA VAL A 158 55.95 -45.32 8.25
C VAL A 158 54.68 -44.82 8.96
N GLN A 159 54.63 -44.85 10.30
CA GLN A 159 53.49 -44.34 11.07
C GLN A 159 53.17 -42.88 10.75
N LYS A 160 54.20 -42.02 10.59
CA LYS A 160 54.03 -40.61 10.21
C LYS A 160 53.53 -40.45 8.77
N LYS A 161 53.94 -41.33 7.85
CA LYS A 161 53.39 -41.37 6.49
C LYS A 161 51.91 -41.79 6.49
N ASP A 162 51.54 -42.78 7.29
CA ASP A 162 50.14 -43.24 7.38
C ASP A 162 49.23 -42.21 8.07
N GLN A 163 49.74 -41.51 9.10
CA GLN A 163 49.09 -40.33 9.67
C GLN A 163 48.89 -39.23 8.61
N LEU A 164 49.91 -38.93 7.80
CA LEU A 164 49.81 -37.93 6.73
C LEU A 164 48.82 -38.35 5.63
N ASN A 165 48.82 -39.61 5.21
CA ASN A 165 47.83 -40.15 4.26
C ASN A 165 46.39 -40.02 4.81
N MET A 166 46.19 -40.29 6.10
CA MET A 166 44.88 -40.18 6.75
C MET A 166 44.41 -38.72 6.84
N VAL A 167 45.31 -37.79 7.19
CA VAL A 167 45.01 -36.34 7.18
C VAL A 167 44.73 -35.84 5.77
N GLN A 168 45.46 -36.29 4.75
CA GLN A 168 45.18 -35.94 3.35
C GLN A 168 43.80 -36.45 2.90
N ASN A 169 43.40 -37.66 3.28
CA ASN A 169 42.06 -38.19 3.00
C ASN A 169 40.95 -37.43 3.77
N GLN A 170 41.22 -36.93 4.97
CA GLN A 170 40.30 -36.06 5.71
C GLN A 170 40.17 -34.68 5.05
N ILE A 171 41.27 -34.07 4.62
CA ILE A 171 41.28 -32.79 3.88
C ILE A 171 40.54 -32.92 2.55
N PHE A 172 40.71 -34.04 1.82
CA PHE A 172 39.99 -34.29 0.58
C PHE A 172 38.47 -34.31 0.80
N LYS A 173 38.00 -35.07 1.80
CA LYS A 173 36.57 -35.10 2.16
C LYS A 173 36.05 -33.76 2.63
N ALA A 174 36.81 -33.04 3.47
CA ALA A 174 36.42 -31.71 3.93
C ALA A 174 36.31 -30.68 2.78
N ASN A 175 37.14 -30.82 1.73
CA ASN A 175 36.99 -30.02 0.51
C ASN A 175 35.75 -30.41 -0.31
N GLU A 176 35.48 -31.71 -0.47
CA GLU A 176 34.28 -32.21 -1.17
C GLU A 176 32.98 -31.78 -0.45
N GLU A 177 32.96 -31.86 0.88
CA GLU A 177 31.89 -31.32 1.73
C GLU A 177 31.79 -29.79 1.59
N MET A 178 32.91 -29.05 1.68
CA MET A 178 32.94 -27.59 1.52
C MET A 178 32.39 -27.15 0.15
N ASP A 179 32.76 -27.82 -0.94
CA ASP A 179 32.27 -27.47 -2.29
C ASP A 179 30.79 -27.83 -2.45
N SER A 180 30.29 -28.89 -1.80
CA SER A 180 28.85 -29.15 -1.70
C SER A 180 28.09 -28.05 -0.94
N TYR A 181 28.67 -27.53 0.15
CA TYR A 181 28.10 -26.40 0.90
C TYR A 181 28.13 -25.10 0.11
N LYS A 182 29.18 -24.82 -0.68
CA LYS A 182 29.21 -23.68 -1.61
C LYS A 182 28.09 -23.77 -2.64
N LEU A 183 27.89 -24.95 -3.24
CA LEU A 183 26.83 -25.15 -4.24
C LEU A 183 25.44 -24.94 -3.62
N SER A 184 25.19 -25.48 -2.43
CA SER A 184 23.95 -25.27 -1.68
C SER A 184 23.77 -23.81 -1.25
N MET A 185 24.85 -23.11 -0.86
CA MET A 185 24.80 -21.69 -0.50
C MET A 185 24.44 -20.81 -1.72
N ASN A 186 24.99 -21.13 -2.91
CA ASN A 186 24.63 -20.43 -4.15
C ASN A 186 23.15 -20.64 -4.49
N TRP A 187 22.66 -21.88 -4.44
CA TRP A 187 21.22 -22.19 -4.62
C TRP A 187 20.33 -21.47 -3.59
N ASN A 188 20.69 -21.51 -2.31
CA ASN A 188 19.92 -20.83 -1.26
C ASN A 188 19.90 -19.31 -1.46
N GLN A 189 20.95 -18.71 -2.04
CA GLN A 189 20.98 -17.29 -2.38
C GLN A 189 20.16 -16.98 -3.65
N GLU A 190 20.26 -17.80 -4.69
CA GLU A 190 19.45 -17.68 -5.91
C GLU A 190 17.94 -17.82 -5.60
N ASP A 191 17.56 -18.71 -4.68
CA ASP A 191 16.20 -18.79 -4.15
C ASP A 191 15.83 -17.56 -3.32
N LEU A 192 16.70 -17.08 -2.42
CA LEU A 192 16.44 -15.87 -1.62
C LEU A 192 16.21 -14.63 -2.50
N GLU A 193 16.99 -14.46 -3.56
CA GLU A 193 16.86 -13.37 -4.53
C GLU A 193 15.56 -13.49 -5.34
N GLN A 194 15.14 -14.71 -5.73
CA GLN A 194 13.83 -14.96 -6.33
C GLN A 194 12.67 -14.63 -5.37
N TRP A 195 12.74 -15.07 -4.12
CA TRP A 195 11.73 -14.74 -3.10
C TRP A 195 11.67 -13.23 -2.82
N ALA A 196 12.81 -12.54 -2.78
CA ALA A 196 12.86 -11.09 -2.63
C ALA A 196 12.23 -10.35 -3.81
N MET A 197 12.47 -10.79 -5.06
CA MET A 197 11.80 -10.23 -6.24
C MET A 197 10.29 -10.52 -6.25
N ALA A 198 9.87 -11.73 -5.89
CA ALA A 198 8.46 -12.10 -5.81
C ALA A 198 7.71 -11.29 -4.73
N ALA A 199 8.33 -11.10 -3.56
CA ALA A 199 7.79 -10.26 -2.49
C ALA A 199 7.65 -8.79 -2.95
N ARG A 200 8.67 -8.25 -3.61
CA ARG A 200 8.67 -6.87 -4.14
C ARG A 200 7.59 -6.66 -5.22
N GLN A 201 7.42 -7.61 -6.14
CA GLN A 201 6.32 -7.58 -7.11
C GLN A 201 4.95 -7.61 -6.41
N LYS A 202 4.79 -8.40 -5.34
CA LYS A 202 3.54 -8.45 -4.57
C LYS A 202 3.28 -7.18 -3.76
N GLU A 203 4.31 -6.47 -3.33
CA GLU A 203 4.19 -5.14 -2.72
C GLU A 203 3.78 -4.08 -3.76
N GLU A 204 4.35 -4.12 -4.97
CA GLU A 204 3.96 -3.26 -6.09
C GLU A 204 2.51 -3.53 -6.59
N ASP A 205 2.09 -4.80 -6.69
CA ASP A 205 0.70 -5.19 -6.96
C ASP A 205 -0.26 -4.61 -5.91
N ASN A 206 0.10 -4.72 -4.62
CA ASN A 206 -0.74 -4.25 -3.52
C ASN A 206 -0.83 -2.71 -3.49
N LEU A 207 0.26 -2.00 -3.82
CA LEU A 207 0.26 -0.56 -4.05
C LEU A 207 -0.58 -0.14 -5.27
N ALA A 208 -0.68 -0.99 -6.31
CA ALA A 208 -1.60 -0.76 -7.43
C ALA A 208 -3.07 -0.96 -7.00
N LEU A 209 -3.38 -2.01 -6.25
CA LEU A 209 -4.73 -2.25 -5.70
C LEU A 209 -5.17 -1.11 -4.75
N GLN A 210 -4.27 -0.58 -3.93
CA GLN A 210 -4.55 0.60 -3.08
C GLN A 210 -4.79 1.90 -3.88
N LYS A 211 -4.25 2.02 -5.11
CA LYS A 211 -4.56 3.14 -6.00
C LYS A 211 -5.94 2.98 -6.65
N TYR A 212 -6.28 1.76 -7.11
CA TYR A 212 -7.59 1.48 -7.71
C TYR A 212 -8.72 1.63 -6.69
N THR A 213 -8.61 1.02 -5.50
CA THR A 213 -9.63 1.16 -4.43
C THR A 213 -9.87 2.62 -4.01
N ARG A 214 -8.83 3.47 -3.97
CA ARG A 214 -8.98 4.91 -3.73
C ARG A 214 -9.67 5.64 -4.89
N ALA A 215 -9.42 5.25 -6.14
CA ALA A 215 -10.12 5.80 -7.30
C ALA A 215 -11.60 5.38 -7.30
N ASP A 216 -11.89 4.12 -6.98
CA ASP A 216 -13.25 3.60 -6.85
C ASP A 216 -14.01 4.27 -5.70
N GLU A 217 -13.38 4.49 -4.53
CA GLU A 217 -13.95 5.28 -3.43
C GLU A 217 -14.34 6.69 -3.88
N VAL A 218 -13.49 7.37 -4.64
CA VAL A 218 -13.77 8.71 -5.18
C VAL A 218 -14.94 8.64 -6.17
N LYS A 219 -15.00 7.61 -7.02
CA LYS A 219 -16.10 7.46 -7.98
C LYS A 219 -17.42 7.10 -7.32
N ILE A 220 -17.41 6.28 -6.26
CA ILE A 220 -18.58 5.99 -5.41
C ILE A 220 -19.08 7.28 -4.75
N LYS A 221 -18.19 8.11 -4.19
CA LYS A 221 -18.55 9.41 -3.60
C LYS A 221 -19.16 10.36 -4.64
N GLU A 222 -18.61 10.41 -5.86
CA GLU A 222 -19.16 11.18 -6.99
C GLU A 222 -20.57 10.69 -7.38
N LEU A 223 -20.77 9.37 -7.48
CA LEU A 223 -22.05 8.75 -7.85
C LEU A 223 -23.13 8.95 -6.77
N ILE A 224 -22.78 8.89 -5.48
CA ILE A 224 -23.71 9.23 -4.39
C ILE A 224 -24.17 10.68 -4.54
N LEU A 225 -23.23 11.60 -4.82
CA LEU A 225 -23.53 13.02 -5.02
C LEU A 225 -24.38 13.31 -6.29
N THR A 226 -24.35 12.45 -7.31
CA THR A 226 -25.27 12.57 -8.45
C THR A 226 -26.64 11.98 -8.13
N VAL A 227 -26.73 10.90 -7.34
CA VAL A 227 -28.01 10.33 -6.86
C VAL A 227 -28.74 11.30 -5.94
N GLU A 228 -28.06 11.97 -5.00
CA GLU A 228 -28.66 13.03 -4.16
C GLU A 228 -29.20 14.20 -5.01
N LYS A 229 -28.45 14.63 -6.02
CA LYS A 229 -28.91 15.70 -6.93
C LYS A 229 -30.11 15.28 -7.76
N LEU A 230 -30.12 14.05 -8.27
CA LEU A 230 -31.23 13.54 -9.09
C LEU A 230 -32.51 13.29 -8.28
N THR A 231 -32.39 12.79 -7.05
CA THR A 231 -33.53 12.58 -6.15
C THR A 231 -34.11 13.91 -5.65
N ALA A 232 -33.29 14.91 -5.36
CA ALA A 232 -33.76 16.28 -5.10
C ALA A 232 -34.53 16.86 -6.30
N LEU A 233 -34.03 16.64 -7.53
CA LEU A 233 -34.68 17.07 -8.77
C LEU A 233 -36.00 16.31 -9.03
N GLU A 234 -36.08 15.02 -8.69
CA GLU A 234 -37.32 14.24 -8.75
C GLU A 234 -38.40 14.86 -7.83
N VAL A 235 -38.06 15.17 -6.58
CA VAL A 235 -38.96 15.79 -5.61
C VAL A 235 -39.41 17.18 -6.07
N GLU A 236 -38.50 17.98 -6.65
CA GLU A 236 -38.84 19.28 -7.24
C GLU A 236 -39.84 19.13 -8.40
N LYS A 237 -39.61 18.21 -9.34
CA LYS A 237 -40.53 18.00 -10.48
C LYS A 237 -41.84 17.34 -10.07
N ARG A 238 -41.85 16.55 -9.00
CA ARG A 238 -43.06 15.96 -8.43
C ARG A 238 -43.95 17.01 -7.77
N THR A 239 -43.38 17.89 -6.95
CA THR A 239 -44.16 18.99 -6.35
C THR A 239 -44.63 20.00 -7.40
N ALA A 240 -43.82 20.29 -8.43
CA ALA A 240 -44.27 21.09 -9.58
C ALA A 240 -45.44 20.44 -10.35
N LEU A 241 -45.41 19.11 -10.56
CA LEU A 241 -46.51 18.38 -11.19
C LEU A 241 -47.79 18.38 -10.33
N GLU A 242 -47.65 18.19 -9.01
CA GLU A 242 -48.80 18.26 -8.08
C GLU A 242 -49.43 19.67 -8.09
N ASN A 243 -48.62 20.73 -8.13
CA ASN A 243 -49.11 22.12 -8.27
C ASN A 243 -49.88 22.33 -9.59
N GLU A 244 -49.31 21.94 -10.74
CA GLU A 244 -49.97 22.03 -12.06
C GLU A 244 -51.28 21.24 -12.13
N VAL A 245 -51.35 20.08 -11.47
CA VAL A 245 -52.59 19.31 -11.32
C VAL A 245 -53.63 20.07 -10.50
N THR A 246 -53.24 20.71 -9.39
CA THR A 246 -54.18 21.52 -8.59
C THR A 246 -54.65 22.79 -9.33
N GLU A 247 -53.79 23.48 -10.07
CA GLU A 247 -54.22 24.60 -10.93
C GLU A 247 -55.19 24.13 -12.02
N THR A 248 -54.90 23.00 -12.66
CA THR A 248 -55.75 22.43 -13.71
C THR A 248 -57.13 22.04 -13.16
N GLN A 249 -57.17 21.45 -11.96
CA GLN A 249 -58.43 21.15 -11.26
C GLN A 249 -59.20 22.43 -10.89
N SER A 250 -58.53 23.48 -10.40
CA SER A 250 -59.17 24.78 -10.11
C SER A 250 -59.78 25.39 -11.37
N ARG A 251 -59.02 25.46 -12.47
CA ARG A 251 -59.51 25.96 -13.77
C ARG A 251 -60.66 25.12 -14.32
N GLN A 252 -60.68 23.81 -14.08
CA GLN A 252 -61.79 22.96 -14.51
C GLN A 252 -63.05 23.21 -13.66
N ILE A 253 -62.92 23.38 -12.34
CA ILE A 253 -64.05 23.77 -11.46
C ILE A 253 -64.60 25.15 -11.85
N GLU A 254 -63.74 26.10 -12.20
CA GLU A 254 -64.14 27.41 -12.75
C GLU A 254 -64.90 27.25 -14.08
N LEU A 255 -64.39 26.45 -15.02
CA LEU A 255 -65.04 26.18 -16.30
C LEU A 255 -66.41 25.53 -16.12
N ASP A 256 -66.51 24.47 -15.32
CA ASP A 256 -67.78 23.78 -15.05
C ASP A 256 -68.79 24.74 -14.40
N ARG A 257 -68.37 25.58 -13.46
CA ARG A 257 -69.21 26.61 -12.84
C ARG A 257 -69.65 27.71 -13.81
N THR A 258 -68.80 28.12 -14.76
CA THR A 258 -69.24 29.03 -15.84
C THR A 258 -70.21 28.35 -16.80
N ALA A 259 -70.05 27.04 -17.06
CA ALA A 259 -70.97 26.27 -17.88
C ALA A 259 -72.33 26.05 -17.20
N GLU A 260 -72.39 26.00 -15.87
CA GLU A 260 -73.64 26.07 -15.09
C GLU A 260 -74.29 27.45 -15.21
N ALA A 261 -73.56 28.53 -14.93
CA ALA A 261 -74.08 29.90 -15.08
C ALA A 261 -74.57 30.19 -16.52
N PHE A 262 -73.90 29.66 -17.55
CA PHE A 262 -74.37 29.75 -18.94
C PHE A 262 -75.69 29.00 -19.17
N LYS A 263 -75.95 27.87 -18.50
CA LYS A 263 -77.24 27.17 -18.57
C LYS A 263 -78.34 27.97 -17.88
N GLU A 264 -78.06 28.55 -16.72
CA GLU A 264 -78.99 29.41 -15.99
C GLU A 264 -79.39 30.64 -16.83
N ILE A 265 -78.40 31.41 -17.31
CA ILE A 265 -78.63 32.57 -18.20
C ILE A 265 -79.36 32.16 -19.49
N HIS A 266 -79.10 30.97 -20.03
CA HIS A 266 -79.83 30.49 -21.20
C HIS A 266 -81.29 30.13 -20.88
N ALA A 267 -81.57 29.55 -19.72
CA ALA A 267 -82.94 29.28 -19.25
C ALA A 267 -83.70 30.57 -18.94
N GLU A 268 -83.06 31.56 -18.28
CA GLU A 268 -83.61 32.90 -18.09
C GLU A 268 -83.92 33.57 -19.43
N ARG A 269 -83.02 33.50 -20.41
CA ARG A 269 -83.25 34.01 -21.76
C ARG A 269 -84.43 33.32 -22.45
N GLN A 270 -84.57 32.00 -22.33
CA GLN A 270 -85.72 31.28 -22.90
C GLN A 270 -87.03 31.72 -22.22
N ASN A 271 -87.04 31.88 -20.89
CA ASN A 271 -88.19 32.39 -20.14
C ASN A 271 -88.55 33.82 -20.55
N LEU A 272 -87.56 34.71 -20.74
CA LEU A 272 -87.77 36.08 -21.20
C LEU A 272 -88.34 36.11 -22.63
N VAL A 273 -87.81 35.26 -23.54
CA VAL A 273 -88.35 35.12 -24.91
C VAL A 273 -89.79 34.61 -24.88
N LYS A 274 -90.13 33.67 -23.99
CA LYS A 274 -91.49 33.16 -23.82
C LYS A 274 -92.44 34.25 -23.30
N GLN A 275 -92.04 35.00 -22.28
CA GLN A 275 -92.80 36.16 -21.78
C GLN A 275 -93.00 37.22 -22.87
N TRP A 276 -92.00 37.46 -23.72
CA TRP A 276 -92.10 38.39 -24.84
C TRP A 276 -93.04 37.88 -25.95
N GLN A 277 -93.04 36.57 -26.24
CA GLN A 277 -94.01 35.93 -27.13
C GLN A 277 -95.44 36.03 -26.58
N GLU A 278 -95.64 35.73 -25.30
CA GLU A 278 -96.93 35.87 -24.60
C GLU A 278 -97.42 37.33 -24.61
N ALA A 279 -96.52 38.30 -24.44
CA ALA A 279 -96.84 39.73 -24.55
C ALA A 279 -97.24 40.14 -25.98
N ILE A 280 -96.57 39.59 -27.02
CA ILE A 280 -96.95 39.82 -28.42
C ILE A 280 -98.29 39.16 -28.75
N GLU A 281 -98.60 37.98 -28.22
CA GLU A 281 -99.92 37.37 -28.38
C GLU A 281 -101.01 38.19 -27.69
N ALA A 282 -100.76 38.68 -26.48
CA ALA A 282 -101.68 39.57 -25.78
C ALA A 282 -101.89 40.90 -26.52
N MET A 283 -100.83 41.43 -27.16
CA MET A 283 -100.92 42.63 -28.01
C MET A 283 -101.75 42.35 -29.27
N LYS A 284 -101.48 41.26 -30.00
CA LYS A 284 -102.26 40.87 -31.18
C LYS A 284 -103.73 40.62 -30.87
N ARG A 285 -104.06 40.04 -29.71
CA ARG A 285 -105.46 39.89 -29.26
C ARG A 285 -106.10 41.25 -29.04
N ARG A 286 -105.43 42.17 -28.34
CA ARG A 286 -105.90 43.56 -28.21
C ARG A 286 -106.05 44.29 -29.54
N ASP A 287 -105.16 44.07 -30.50
CA ASP A 287 -105.28 44.67 -31.83
C ASP A 287 -106.52 44.13 -32.57
N ILE A 288 -106.88 42.85 -32.39
CA ILE A 288 -108.14 42.28 -32.89
C ILE A 288 -109.33 42.91 -32.15
N ASP A 289 -109.32 42.92 -30.81
CA ASP A 289 -110.38 43.53 -29.97
C ASP A 289 -110.62 45.01 -30.36
N ILE A 290 -109.56 45.77 -30.62
CA ILE A 290 -109.60 47.17 -31.05
C ILE A 290 -110.21 47.31 -32.44
N ASN A 291 -109.89 46.40 -33.38
CA ASN A 291 -110.48 46.42 -34.71
C ASN A 291 -111.97 46.05 -34.68
N GLU A 292 -112.39 45.05 -33.88
CA GLU A 292 -113.80 44.72 -33.69
C GLU A 292 -114.59 45.88 -33.07
N VAL A 293 -114.02 46.55 -32.07
CA VAL A 293 -114.63 47.76 -31.46
C VAL A 293 -114.67 48.93 -32.45
N ALA A 294 -113.65 49.09 -33.31
CA ALA A 294 -113.63 50.12 -34.35
C ALA A 294 -114.68 49.87 -35.45
N GLU A 295 -114.90 48.61 -35.84
CA GLU A 295 -115.95 48.22 -36.79
C GLU A 295 -117.34 48.44 -36.20
N GLN A 296 -117.58 48.01 -34.95
CA GLN A 296 -118.82 48.29 -34.21
C GLN A 296 -119.08 49.81 -34.08
N PHE A 297 -118.03 50.61 -33.84
CA PHE A 297 -118.14 52.07 -33.80
C PHE A 297 -118.45 52.68 -35.18
N ALA A 298 -117.86 52.14 -36.26
CA ALA A 298 -118.14 52.58 -37.62
C ALA A 298 -119.59 52.28 -38.03
N ASP A 299 -120.15 51.13 -37.67
CA ASP A 299 -121.54 50.79 -37.94
C ASP A 299 -122.52 51.56 -37.05
N ALA A 300 -122.22 51.73 -35.75
CA ALA A 300 -122.99 52.62 -34.89
C ALA A 300 -123.00 54.07 -35.42
N ARG A 301 -121.89 54.52 -36.03
CA ARG A 301 -121.78 55.81 -36.72
C ARG A 301 -122.65 55.89 -37.97
N LYS A 302 -122.63 54.88 -38.86
CA LYS A 302 -123.53 54.81 -40.04
C LYS A 302 -125.00 54.85 -39.62
N ILE A 303 -125.38 54.09 -38.59
CA ILE A 303 -126.74 54.05 -38.04
C ILE A 303 -127.16 55.42 -37.48
N ARG A 304 -126.23 56.16 -36.86
CA ARG A 304 -126.46 57.54 -36.39
C ARG A 304 -126.62 58.52 -37.55
N GLU A 305 -125.81 58.38 -38.60
CA GLU A 305 -125.82 59.27 -39.77
C GLU A 305 -127.12 59.09 -40.59
N GLY A 306 -127.55 57.86 -40.88
CA GLY A 306 -128.86 57.60 -41.51
C GLY A 306 -130.06 58.03 -40.65
N LYS A 307 -129.94 58.00 -39.31
CA LYS A 307 -130.94 58.59 -38.41
C LYS A 307 -130.95 60.13 -38.41
N PHE A 308 -129.85 60.76 -38.82
CA PHE A 308 -129.75 62.22 -38.95
C PHE A 308 -130.38 62.67 -40.27
N GLU A 309 -130.14 61.96 -41.37
CA GLU A 309 -130.77 62.18 -42.68
C GLU A 309 -132.30 62.14 -42.57
N VAL A 310 -132.87 61.08 -41.97
CA VAL A 310 -134.31 60.96 -41.70
C VAL A 310 -134.84 62.08 -40.78
N LEU A 311 -133.99 62.66 -39.92
CA LEU A 311 -134.37 63.81 -39.08
C LEU A 311 -134.38 65.13 -39.86
N GLU A 312 -133.55 65.29 -40.88
CA GLU A 312 -133.61 66.44 -41.79
C GLU A 312 -134.83 66.34 -42.73
N GLU A 313 -135.09 65.16 -43.33
CA GLU A 313 -136.28 64.92 -44.15
C GLU A 313 -137.58 65.26 -43.40
N ASN A 314 -137.70 64.85 -42.14
CA ASN A 314 -138.86 65.18 -41.31
C ASN A 314 -138.93 66.66 -40.90
N ARG A 315 -137.79 67.37 -40.79
CA ARG A 315 -137.76 68.82 -40.58
C ARG A 315 -138.21 69.59 -41.82
N GLU A 316 -137.75 69.21 -43.01
CA GLU A 316 -138.20 69.85 -44.25
C GLU A 316 -139.67 69.55 -44.54
N ARG A 317 -140.14 68.32 -44.27
CA ARG A 317 -141.57 68.00 -44.39
C ARG A 317 -142.44 68.81 -43.42
N LEU A 318 -141.98 69.01 -42.17
CA LEU A 318 -142.67 69.89 -41.22
C LEU A 318 -142.71 71.34 -41.73
N ARG A 319 -141.57 71.85 -42.22
CA ARG A 319 -141.45 73.21 -42.74
C ARG A 319 -142.36 73.47 -43.94
N MET A 320 -142.53 72.50 -44.85
CA MET A 320 -143.50 72.62 -45.94
C MET A 320 -144.95 72.61 -45.43
N GLN A 321 -145.26 71.78 -44.42
CA GLN A 321 -146.60 71.81 -43.80
C GLN A 321 -146.88 73.12 -43.05
N GLU A 322 -145.86 73.79 -42.50
CA GLU A 322 -146.00 75.13 -41.92
C GLU A 322 -146.27 76.19 -42.99
N THR A 323 -145.61 76.15 -44.15
CA THR A 323 -145.89 77.07 -45.27
C THR A 323 -147.25 76.83 -45.91
N ASP A 324 -147.66 75.57 -46.10
CA ASP A 324 -148.97 75.22 -46.66
C ASP A 324 -150.12 75.73 -45.77
N ASN A 325 -149.98 75.57 -44.44
CA ASN A 325 -150.96 76.09 -43.47
C ASN A 325 -151.02 77.63 -43.50
N ALA A 326 -149.88 78.31 -43.61
CA ALA A 326 -149.85 79.77 -43.75
C ALA A 326 -150.55 80.24 -45.04
N GLU A 327 -150.32 79.57 -46.17
CA GLU A 327 -151.04 79.85 -47.42
C GLU A 327 -152.55 79.63 -47.28
N VAL A 328 -152.99 78.53 -46.67
CA VAL A 328 -154.42 78.25 -46.41
C VAL A 328 -155.04 79.35 -45.54
N GLN A 329 -154.34 79.81 -44.50
CA GLN A 329 -154.82 80.89 -43.64
C GLN A 329 -155.05 82.20 -44.41
N THR A 330 -154.11 82.61 -45.29
CA THR A 330 -154.29 83.82 -46.12
C THR A 330 -155.46 83.71 -47.11
N LYS A 331 -155.73 82.50 -47.62
CA LYS A 331 -156.87 82.21 -48.51
C LYS A 331 -158.19 82.29 -47.75
N ILE A 332 -158.24 81.85 -46.49
CA ILE A 332 -159.40 82.01 -45.60
C ILE A 332 -159.68 83.51 -45.34
N GLU A 333 -158.69 84.29 -44.92
CA GLU A 333 -158.86 85.74 -44.68
C GLU A 333 -159.40 86.49 -45.92
N HIS A 334 -158.95 86.10 -47.12
CA HIS A 334 -159.42 86.68 -48.36
C HIS A 334 -160.91 86.37 -48.62
N CYS A 335 -161.32 85.11 -48.42
CA CYS A 335 -162.72 84.71 -48.51
C CYS A 335 -163.61 85.40 -47.47
N GLU A 336 -163.14 85.55 -46.22
CA GLU A 336 -163.88 86.25 -45.17
C GLU A 336 -164.15 87.72 -45.53
N ARG A 337 -163.15 88.43 -46.07
CA ARG A 337 -163.32 89.82 -46.56
C ARG A 337 -164.33 89.91 -47.70
N ILE A 338 -164.37 88.93 -48.62
CA ILE A 338 -165.37 88.87 -49.70
C ILE A 338 -166.78 88.66 -49.13
N VAL A 339 -166.95 87.75 -48.17
CA VAL A 339 -168.24 87.51 -47.50
C VAL A 339 -168.70 88.73 -46.71
N GLN A 340 -167.78 89.45 -46.05
CA GLN A 340 -168.10 90.66 -45.30
C GLN A 340 -168.58 91.79 -46.22
N ASN A 341 -167.91 92.00 -47.36
CA ASN A 341 -168.37 92.96 -48.39
C ASN A 341 -169.76 92.59 -48.93
N LYS A 342 -170.01 91.31 -49.25
CA LYS A 342 -171.30 90.86 -49.79
C LYS A 342 -172.47 91.04 -48.82
N ARG A 343 -172.23 90.97 -47.50
CA ARG A 343 -173.22 91.32 -46.47
C ARG A 343 -173.48 92.83 -46.37
N GLY A 344 -172.52 93.66 -46.77
CA GLY A 344 -172.72 95.11 -46.96
C GLY A 344 -173.68 95.38 -48.12
N ASP A 345 -173.38 94.84 -49.30
CA ASP A 345 -174.21 94.96 -50.52
C ASP A 345 -175.67 94.55 -50.25
N GLU A 346 -175.87 93.43 -49.53
CA GLU A 346 -177.19 92.90 -49.17
C GLU A 346 -177.99 93.86 -48.27
N MET A 347 -177.31 94.56 -47.35
CA MET A 347 -177.96 95.49 -46.42
C MET A 347 -178.40 96.80 -47.11
N GLU A 348 -177.63 97.31 -48.08
CA GLU A 348 -178.03 98.45 -48.91
C GLU A 348 -179.17 98.08 -49.88
N LEU A 349 -179.15 96.86 -50.43
CA LEU A 349 -180.23 96.34 -51.26
C LEU A 349 -181.56 96.17 -50.49
N LEU A 350 -181.50 95.78 -49.22
CA LEU A 350 -182.70 95.71 -48.37
C LEU A 350 -183.25 97.11 -48.02
N ALA A 351 -182.37 98.08 -47.75
CA ALA A 351 -182.78 99.47 -47.49
C ALA A 351 -183.45 100.11 -48.72
N THR A 352 -182.87 99.95 -49.91
CA THR A 352 -183.45 100.46 -51.17
C THR A 352 -184.74 99.73 -51.55
N GLN A 353 -184.83 98.41 -51.32
CA GLN A 353 -186.08 97.67 -51.53
C GLN A 353 -187.23 98.18 -50.66
N GLN A 354 -186.98 98.60 -49.41
CA GLN A 354 -188.03 99.16 -48.57
C GLN A 354 -188.49 100.54 -49.08
N GLY A 355 -187.57 101.43 -49.47
CA GLY A 355 -187.94 102.72 -50.09
C GLY A 355 -188.85 102.56 -51.31
N TYR A 356 -188.53 101.62 -52.21
CA TYR A 356 -189.37 101.32 -53.37
C TYR A 356 -190.74 100.70 -53.04
N LYS A 357 -190.93 100.10 -51.86
CA LYS A 357 -192.28 99.67 -51.40
C LYS A 357 -193.12 100.87 -50.97
N ASP A 358 -192.51 101.76 -50.21
CA ASP A 358 -193.20 102.94 -49.66
C ASP A 358 -193.64 103.88 -50.81
N GLU A 359 -192.78 104.06 -51.83
CA GLU A 359 -193.14 104.74 -53.09
C GLU A 359 -194.28 104.02 -53.86
N LEU A 360 -194.29 102.69 -53.88
CA LEU A 360 -195.33 101.89 -54.55
C LEU A 360 -196.71 101.99 -53.88
N GLU A 361 -196.78 102.21 -52.57
CA GLU A 361 -198.05 102.45 -51.88
C GLU A 361 -198.60 103.85 -52.15
N VAL A 362 -197.73 104.87 -52.26
CA VAL A 362 -198.14 106.22 -52.72
C VAL A 362 -198.67 106.16 -54.16
N LEU A 363 -197.90 105.58 -55.09
CA LEU A 363 -198.27 105.49 -56.50
C LEU A 363 -199.55 104.66 -56.75
N LYS A 364 -199.84 103.63 -55.94
CA LYS A 364 -201.12 102.90 -56.01
C LYS A 364 -202.33 103.78 -55.71
N ASN A 365 -202.22 104.68 -54.73
CA ASN A 365 -203.32 105.57 -54.35
C ASN A 365 -203.55 106.66 -55.42
N GLU A 366 -202.49 107.19 -56.03
CA GLU A 366 -202.60 108.11 -57.17
C GLU A 366 -203.13 107.43 -58.44
N LEU A 367 -202.75 106.18 -58.69
CA LEU A 367 -203.22 105.40 -59.83
C LEU A 367 -204.72 105.07 -59.74
N ALA A 368 -205.24 104.78 -58.54
CA ALA A 368 -206.67 104.56 -58.32
C ALA A 368 -207.51 105.82 -58.61
N SER A 369 -207.01 107.00 -58.23
CA SER A 369 -207.63 108.29 -58.53
C SER A 369 -207.62 108.60 -60.03
N SER A 370 -206.46 108.46 -60.69
CA SER A 370 -206.29 108.79 -62.11
C SER A 370 -206.98 107.82 -63.07
N ALA A 371 -207.09 106.52 -62.73
CA ALA A 371 -207.86 105.56 -63.52
C ALA A 371 -209.34 105.95 -63.65
N SER A 372 -209.92 106.55 -62.60
CA SER A 372 -211.32 107.00 -62.57
C SER A 372 -211.58 108.20 -63.49
N SER A 373 -210.58 109.07 -63.73
CA SER A 373 -210.72 110.19 -64.69
C SER A 373 -210.48 109.74 -66.13
N LEU A 374 -209.56 108.80 -66.34
CA LEU A 374 -209.17 108.30 -67.66
C LEU A 374 -210.31 107.52 -68.35
N LEU A 375 -211.13 106.79 -67.59
CA LEU A 375 -212.36 106.17 -68.10
C LEU A 375 -213.35 107.19 -68.65
N ARG A 376 -213.49 108.37 -68.02
CA ARG A 376 -214.39 109.43 -68.50
C ARG A 376 -213.89 110.05 -69.80
N LYS A 377 -212.57 110.25 -69.93
CA LYS A 377 -211.95 110.85 -71.13
C LYS A 377 -211.91 109.93 -72.35
N ARG A 378 -211.81 108.61 -72.17
CA ARG A 378 -211.83 107.65 -73.29
C ARG A 378 -213.16 107.64 -74.06
N GLN A 379 -214.28 107.91 -73.40
CA GLN A 379 -215.59 107.95 -74.04
C GLN A 379 -215.82 109.20 -74.91
N GLU A 380 -215.07 110.29 -74.65
CA GLU A 380 -215.19 111.55 -75.40
C GLU A 380 -214.45 111.49 -76.75
N ASN A 381 -213.23 110.93 -76.79
CA ASN A 381 -212.37 111.01 -77.99
C ASN A 381 -212.62 109.95 -79.09
N ILE A 382 -213.59 109.04 -78.93
CA ILE A 382 -214.09 108.21 -80.05
C ILE A 382 -214.77 109.10 -81.13
N VAL A 383 -215.11 110.34 -80.79
CA VAL A 383 -215.55 111.37 -81.74
C VAL A 383 -214.39 111.91 -82.59
N ALA A 384 -213.15 111.90 -82.09
CA ALA A 384 -211.99 112.50 -82.76
C ALA A 384 -211.42 111.67 -83.92
N GLU A 385 -211.75 110.37 -84.03
CA GLU A 385 -211.51 109.56 -85.24
C GLU A 385 -212.30 110.07 -86.47
N LYS A 386 -213.13 111.11 -86.29
CA LYS A 386 -213.97 111.72 -87.33
C LYS A 386 -213.65 113.18 -87.66
N GLU A 387 -212.54 113.71 -87.15
CA GLU A 387 -211.94 115.00 -87.59
C GLU A 387 -210.53 114.72 -88.18
N VAL A 388 -210.48 113.92 -89.25
CA VAL A 388 -210.45 114.40 -90.65
C VAL A 388 -209.02 114.74 -91.10
N GLN A 389 -208.36 113.90 -91.90
CA GLN A 389 -208.60 113.66 -93.34
C GLN A 389 -208.27 114.87 -94.24
N ASP A 390 -208.33 116.12 -93.74
CA ASP A 390 -208.12 117.34 -94.56
C ASP A 390 -206.64 117.77 -94.64
N SER A 391 -205.83 117.51 -93.61
CA SER A 391 -204.40 117.92 -93.60
C SER A 391 -203.50 117.09 -94.54
N LYS A 392 -204.09 116.32 -95.48
CA LYS A 392 -203.39 115.57 -96.52
C LYS A 392 -203.12 116.38 -97.81
N GLU A 393 -203.74 117.56 -97.99
CA GLU A 393 -203.78 118.23 -99.30
C GLU A 393 -203.25 119.69 -99.31
N TYR A 394 -202.12 120.00 -98.65
CA TYR A 394 -201.50 121.33 -98.84
C TYR A 394 -199.95 121.41 -98.70
N LEU A 395 -199.18 120.66 -99.51
CA LEU A 395 -197.98 121.21 -100.20
C LEU A 395 -197.20 120.27 -101.17
N GLU A 396 -197.81 119.21 -101.73
CA GLU A 396 -197.17 118.46 -102.83
C GLU A 396 -197.08 119.29 -104.16
N VAL A 397 -197.71 120.47 -104.22
CA VAL A 397 -197.95 121.23 -105.46
C VAL A 397 -197.17 122.56 -105.56
N CYS A 398 -196.01 122.66 -104.88
CA CYS A 398 -195.00 123.70 -105.18
C CYS A 398 -193.88 123.27 -106.15
N ARG A 399 -194.24 122.36 -107.07
CA ARG A 399 -193.72 122.21 -108.44
C ARG A 399 -192.40 121.40 -108.56
N GLU A 400 -192.30 120.34 -109.36
CA GLU A 400 -193.28 119.73 -110.28
C GLU A 400 -193.92 120.71 -111.29
N LYS A 401 -193.10 121.42 -112.07
CA LYS A 401 -193.60 122.14 -113.27
C LYS A 401 -192.62 122.46 -114.41
N TYR A 402 -191.41 121.91 -114.43
CA TYR A 402 -190.65 121.68 -115.67
C TYR A 402 -189.76 120.45 -115.47
N LYS A 403 -190.20 119.23 -115.83
CA LYS A 403 -190.44 118.70 -117.19
C LYS A 403 -189.20 118.89 -118.06
N ALA A 404 -188.41 117.84 -118.31
CA ALA A 404 -188.68 116.72 -119.21
C ALA A 404 -188.62 117.15 -120.69
N MET A 405 -187.92 116.33 -121.51
CA MET A 405 -187.19 116.75 -122.73
C MET A 405 -186.03 117.71 -122.42
N LYS A 406 -184.91 117.71 -123.16
CA LYS A 406 -184.43 116.92 -124.33
C LYS A 406 -182.90 116.80 -124.14
N LYS A 407 -182.18 115.71 -124.38
CA LYS A 407 -182.21 114.66 -125.43
C LYS A 407 -182.00 115.25 -126.83
N ASN A 408 -180.84 114.96 -127.44
CA ASN A 408 -180.20 115.69 -128.54
C ASN A 408 -179.67 117.06 -128.04
N VAL A 409 -178.45 117.51 -128.33
CA VAL A 409 -177.34 117.08 -129.23
C VAL A 409 -176.08 117.02 -128.31
N GLU A 410 -175.06 116.16 -128.43
CA GLU A 410 -174.06 116.01 -129.52
C GLU A 410 -173.37 117.33 -129.97
N ILE A 411 -172.07 117.23 -130.27
CA ILE A 411 -171.24 118.16 -131.07
C ILE A 411 -171.41 119.68 -130.82
N GLU A 412 -170.60 120.23 -129.91
CA GLU A 412 -169.73 121.41 -130.18
C GLU A 412 -168.64 121.52 -129.09
N GLU A 413 -167.80 122.55 -129.19
CA GLU A 413 -166.48 122.66 -128.56
C GLU A 413 -166.42 123.86 -127.56
N LYS A 414 -165.24 124.08 -126.96
CA LYS A 414 -164.74 125.34 -126.35
C LYS A 414 -165.17 125.70 -124.92
N LYS A 415 -164.13 125.96 -124.13
CA LYS A 415 -163.94 127.07 -123.16
C LYS A 415 -164.80 127.12 -121.88
N THR A 416 -164.07 127.07 -120.74
CA THR A 416 -164.03 128.08 -119.65
C THR A 416 -165.27 128.96 -119.43
N ALA A 417 -165.76 129.18 -118.20
CA ALA A 417 -164.99 129.62 -117.03
C ALA A 417 -165.89 129.67 -115.78
N LYS A 418 -165.34 130.19 -114.66
CA LYS A 418 -166.06 130.79 -113.51
C LYS A 418 -166.82 129.81 -112.59
N VAL A 419 -166.93 130.04 -111.27
CA VAL A 419 -166.08 130.86 -110.38
C VAL A 419 -166.28 130.41 -108.91
N GLU A 420 -165.45 130.95 -108.02
CA GLU A 420 -165.65 131.34 -106.60
C GLU A 420 -167.11 131.35 -106.06
N VAL A 421 -167.37 131.26 -104.75
CA VAL A 421 -166.66 131.73 -103.54
C VAL A 421 -166.90 130.69 -102.43
N THR A 422 -166.01 130.35 -101.48
CA THR A 422 -164.77 130.94 -100.93
C THR A 422 -163.53 130.04 -101.18
N ALA A 423 -162.30 130.49 -101.48
CA ALA A 423 -161.68 131.83 -101.57
C ALA A 423 -161.37 132.59 -100.27
N LYS A 424 -160.41 132.09 -99.46
CA LYS A 424 -159.36 132.88 -98.74
C LYS A 424 -158.37 131.99 -97.94
N GLU A 425 -157.38 131.37 -98.60
CA GLU A 425 -156.07 130.99 -97.98
C GLU A 425 -155.01 130.40 -98.94
N ALA A 426 -155.11 130.64 -100.27
CA ALA A 426 -154.27 129.98 -101.28
C ALA A 426 -153.22 130.88 -101.98
N GLU A 427 -153.04 132.13 -101.56
CA GLU A 427 -152.28 133.15 -102.34
C GLU A 427 -150.85 133.43 -101.83
N GLN A 428 -150.53 133.16 -100.57
CA GLN A 428 -149.32 133.72 -99.94
C GLN A 428 -147.99 133.02 -100.32
N ALA A 429 -148.02 131.74 -100.71
CA ALA A 429 -146.83 130.88 -100.74
C ALA A 429 -146.21 130.65 -102.14
N LEU A 430 -146.84 131.11 -103.23
CA LEU A 430 -146.27 130.92 -104.59
C LEU A 430 -145.03 131.79 -104.85
N ILE A 431 -144.79 132.81 -104.03
CA ILE A 431 -143.68 133.79 -104.14
C ILE A 431 -142.30 133.16 -103.87
N ASP A 432 -142.22 132.07 -103.08
CA ASP A 432 -140.92 131.48 -102.73
C ASP A 432 -140.36 130.51 -103.78
N ARG A 433 -141.21 129.96 -104.67
CA ARG A 433 -140.81 128.87 -105.57
C ARG A 433 -139.85 129.29 -106.69
N GLU A 434 -139.71 130.59 -106.97
CA GLU A 434 -138.66 131.12 -107.86
C GLU A 434 -137.28 131.21 -107.21
N LYS A 435 -137.17 131.20 -105.86
CA LYS A 435 -135.89 131.40 -105.16
C LYS A 435 -134.98 130.18 -105.21
N ASP A 436 -135.53 128.98 -105.33
CA ASP A 436 -134.77 127.73 -105.22
C ASP A 436 -133.89 127.41 -106.44
N VAL A 437 -134.26 127.89 -107.63
CA VAL A 437 -133.46 127.68 -108.86
C VAL A 437 -132.04 128.24 -108.71
N LYS A 438 -131.88 129.37 -108.00
CA LYS A 438 -130.57 130.00 -107.71
C LYS A 438 -129.73 129.29 -106.64
N LYS A 439 -130.24 128.23 -105.99
CA LYS A 439 -129.47 127.44 -105.01
C LYS A 439 -128.62 126.34 -105.67
N GLY A 440 -129.08 125.77 -106.79
CA GLY A 440 -128.43 124.62 -107.43
C GLY A 440 -127.01 124.91 -107.94
N GLU A 441 -126.81 126.06 -108.59
CA GLU A 441 -125.56 126.42 -109.26
C GLU A 441 -124.35 126.52 -108.31
N LYS A 442 -124.58 126.90 -107.04
CA LYS A 442 -123.50 127.02 -106.04
C LYS A 442 -122.96 125.67 -105.56
N LEU A 443 -123.78 124.63 -105.59
CA LEU A 443 -123.45 123.32 -105.00
C LEU A 443 -122.36 122.59 -105.82
N VAL A 444 -122.45 122.70 -107.15
CA VAL A 444 -121.54 122.04 -108.12
C VAL A 444 -120.07 122.46 -107.96
N SER A 445 -119.80 123.70 -107.51
CA SER A 445 -118.42 124.18 -107.33
C SER A 445 -117.69 123.45 -106.18
N SER A 446 -118.40 123.11 -105.10
CA SER A 446 -117.80 122.56 -103.88
C SER A 446 -117.20 121.15 -104.07
N LEU A 447 -117.84 120.31 -104.88
CA LEU A 447 -117.48 118.90 -105.05
C LEU A 447 -116.16 118.69 -105.81
N LYS A 448 -115.73 119.67 -106.62
CA LYS A 448 -114.44 119.59 -107.34
C LYS A 448 -113.24 119.72 -106.41
N GLU A 449 -113.35 120.47 -105.32
CA GLU A 449 -112.21 120.76 -104.43
C GLU A 449 -111.86 119.57 -103.52
N GLN A 450 -112.87 118.79 -103.09
CA GLN A 450 -112.67 117.58 -102.28
C GLN A 450 -111.92 116.48 -103.05
N MET A 451 -112.22 116.34 -104.36
CA MET A 451 -111.66 115.31 -105.24
C MET A 451 -110.12 115.41 -105.38
N PHE A 452 -109.57 116.63 -105.35
CA PHE A 452 -108.13 116.85 -105.45
C PHE A 452 -107.36 116.37 -104.23
N ARG A 453 -107.85 116.66 -103.01
CA ARG A 453 -107.17 116.31 -101.74
C ARG A 453 -107.06 114.79 -101.54
N ALA A 454 -108.09 114.04 -101.94
CA ALA A 454 -108.08 112.57 -101.84
C ALA A 454 -106.97 111.91 -102.66
N SER A 455 -106.70 112.42 -103.86
CA SER A 455 -105.67 111.88 -104.76
C SER A 455 -104.24 112.04 -104.21
N GLN A 456 -103.99 113.11 -103.43
CA GLN A 456 -102.65 113.39 -102.90
C GLN A 456 -102.27 112.46 -101.73
N ALA A 457 -103.23 112.10 -100.87
CA ALA A 457 -103.01 111.15 -99.79
C ALA A 457 -102.70 109.72 -100.30
N LEU A 458 -103.35 109.30 -101.39
CA LEU A 458 -103.14 107.97 -101.99
C LEU A 458 -101.70 107.73 -102.45
N PHE A 459 -100.97 108.79 -102.83
CA PHE A 459 -99.58 108.67 -103.30
C PHE A 459 -98.60 108.39 -102.15
N ALA A 460 -98.81 109.01 -100.97
CA ALA A 460 -97.92 108.85 -99.82
C ALA A 460 -97.86 107.40 -99.32
N ASN A 461 -99.02 106.75 -99.13
CA ASN A 461 -99.08 105.39 -98.58
C ASN A 461 -98.36 104.35 -99.47
N ARG A 462 -98.34 104.55 -100.79
CA ARG A 462 -97.60 103.68 -101.72
C ARG A 462 -96.08 103.78 -101.59
N GLN A 463 -95.57 104.90 -101.08
CA GLN A 463 -94.14 105.09 -100.85
C GLN A 463 -93.65 104.31 -99.62
N GLU A 464 -94.48 104.19 -98.58
CA GLU A 464 -94.18 103.40 -97.38
C GLU A 464 -94.25 101.88 -97.64
N GLU A 465 -95.26 101.44 -98.39
CA GLU A 465 -95.44 100.04 -98.82
C GLU A 465 -94.17 99.48 -99.48
N ALA A 466 -93.56 100.25 -100.39
CA ALA A 466 -92.33 99.86 -101.09
C ALA A 466 -91.12 99.70 -100.16
N ASN A 467 -91.02 100.49 -99.09
CA ASN A 467 -89.91 100.41 -98.13
C ASN A 467 -90.00 99.13 -97.29
N LEU A 468 -91.19 98.81 -96.77
CA LEU A 468 -91.43 97.62 -95.93
C LEU A 468 -91.15 96.30 -96.69
N ILE A 469 -91.49 96.23 -97.99
CA ILE A 469 -91.17 95.08 -98.85
C ILE A 469 -89.66 94.83 -98.92
N SER A 470 -88.85 95.90 -98.93
CA SER A 470 -87.38 95.80 -98.96
C SER A 470 -86.82 95.17 -97.67
N GLU A 471 -87.26 95.64 -96.50
CA GLU A 471 -86.81 95.14 -95.19
C GLU A 471 -87.18 93.66 -94.97
N ILE A 472 -88.37 93.25 -95.41
CA ILE A 472 -88.82 91.85 -95.38
C ILE A 472 -87.88 90.97 -96.22
N SER A 473 -87.47 91.43 -97.40
CA SER A 473 -86.57 90.66 -98.29
C SER A 473 -85.17 90.44 -97.69
N GLY A 474 -84.61 91.46 -97.04
CA GLY A 474 -83.33 91.35 -96.33
C GLY A 474 -83.40 90.40 -95.14
N SER A 475 -84.49 90.46 -94.37
CA SER A 475 -84.74 89.58 -93.22
C SER A 475 -84.85 88.11 -93.62
N GLN A 476 -85.52 87.81 -94.74
CA GLN A 476 -85.62 86.44 -95.27
C GLN A 476 -84.26 85.88 -95.72
N ALA A 477 -83.38 86.71 -96.28
CA ALA A 477 -82.02 86.29 -96.67
C ALA A 477 -81.17 85.92 -95.45
N ALA A 478 -81.24 86.71 -94.37
CA ALA A 478 -80.56 86.40 -93.11
C ALA A 478 -81.05 85.06 -92.50
N SER A 479 -82.37 84.83 -92.49
CA SER A 479 -82.95 83.59 -91.96
C SER A 479 -82.48 82.33 -92.72
N LYS A 480 -82.32 82.39 -94.05
CA LYS A 480 -81.81 81.25 -94.85
C LYS A 480 -80.36 80.91 -94.50
N ASN A 481 -79.52 81.90 -94.25
CA ASN A 481 -78.11 81.71 -93.88
C ASN A 481 -77.91 81.15 -92.47
N LEU A 482 -78.90 81.30 -91.58
CA LEU A 482 -78.91 80.65 -90.26
C LEU A 482 -79.37 79.19 -90.37
N ALA A 483 -80.38 78.90 -91.20
CA ALA A 483 -80.87 77.53 -91.42
C ALA A 483 -79.80 76.58 -91.98
N THR A 484 -78.97 77.04 -92.92
CA THR A 484 -77.84 76.22 -93.44
C THR A 484 -76.76 75.96 -92.40
N LYS A 485 -76.48 76.92 -91.49
CA LYS A 485 -75.55 76.70 -90.37
C LYS A 485 -76.09 75.70 -89.34
N LEU A 486 -77.39 75.74 -89.08
CA LEU A 486 -78.03 74.80 -88.15
C LEU A 486 -77.90 73.36 -88.69
N HIS A 487 -78.18 73.17 -89.98
CA HIS A 487 -78.07 71.86 -90.63
C HIS A 487 -76.63 71.30 -90.68
N SER A 488 -75.60 72.16 -90.75
CA SER A 488 -74.20 71.69 -90.60
C SER A 488 -73.89 71.20 -89.18
N PHE A 489 -74.45 71.82 -88.13
CA PHE A 489 -74.25 71.34 -86.76
C PHE A 489 -75.03 70.05 -86.46
N ASP A 490 -76.22 69.87 -87.04
CA ASP A 490 -76.97 68.60 -86.95
C ASP A 490 -76.13 67.43 -87.51
N ALA A 491 -75.48 67.64 -88.66
CA ALA A 491 -74.61 66.65 -89.29
C ALA A 491 -73.35 66.34 -88.46
N GLU A 492 -72.77 67.33 -87.78
CA GLU A 492 -71.65 67.10 -86.84
C GLU A 492 -72.10 66.35 -85.59
N SER A 493 -73.30 66.64 -85.05
CA SER A 493 -73.89 65.94 -83.90
C SER A 493 -74.11 64.45 -84.18
N MET A 494 -74.72 64.11 -85.32
CA MET A 494 -74.93 62.71 -85.72
C MET A 494 -73.59 61.95 -85.81
N ARG A 495 -72.55 62.59 -86.37
CA ARG A 495 -71.22 61.99 -86.50
C ARG A 495 -70.51 61.81 -85.15
N GLN A 496 -70.78 62.67 -84.16
CA GLN A 496 -70.29 62.49 -82.80
C GLN A 496 -70.99 61.30 -82.10
N GLN A 497 -72.29 61.11 -82.34
CA GLN A 497 -73.03 59.95 -81.81
C GLN A 497 -72.53 58.62 -82.39
N GLU A 498 -72.21 58.56 -83.68
CA GLU A 498 -71.55 57.39 -84.29
C GLU A 498 -70.19 57.08 -83.64
N LEU A 499 -69.38 58.10 -83.33
CA LEU A 499 -68.09 57.92 -82.66
C LEU A 499 -68.24 57.44 -81.21
N ILE A 500 -69.23 57.96 -80.48
CA ILE A 500 -69.55 57.52 -79.11
C ILE A 500 -69.96 56.04 -79.12
N TYR A 501 -70.90 55.63 -79.97
CA TYR A 501 -71.37 54.25 -80.06
C TYR A 501 -70.24 53.26 -80.40
N ASN A 502 -69.32 53.65 -81.30
CA ASN A 502 -68.14 52.84 -81.61
C ASN A 502 -67.16 52.75 -80.42
N ALA A 503 -67.00 53.81 -79.63
CA ALA A 503 -66.19 53.79 -78.41
C ALA A 503 -66.81 52.91 -77.32
N GLU A 504 -68.12 53.02 -77.06
CA GLU A 504 -68.88 52.19 -76.12
C GLU A 504 -68.77 50.70 -76.46
N PHE A 505 -68.89 50.34 -77.75
CA PHE A 505 -68.72 48.95 -78.20
C PHE A 505 -67.29 48.42 -77.98
N GLN A 506 -66.25 49.26 -78.15
CA GLN A 506 -64.88 48.88 -77.83
C GLN A 506 -64.64 48.76 -76.33
N ILE A 507 -65.21 49.65 -75.52
CA ILE A 507 -65.17 49.59 -74.04
C ILE A 507 -65.78 48.27 -73.56
N GLN A 508 -66.98 47.90 -74.02
CA GLN A 508 -67.60 46.61 -73.67
C GLN A 508 -66.78 45.37 -74.05
N GLN A 509 -65.98 45.44 -75.13
CA GLN A 509 -65.07 44.35 -75.48
C GLN A 509 -63.83 44.31 -74.58
N MET A 510 -63.36 45.47 -74.11
CA MET A 510 -62.24 45.56 -73.17
C MET A 510 -62.66 45.15 -71.75
N GLU A 511 -63.85 45.56 -71.29
CA GLU A 511 -64.44 45.12 -70.02
C GLU A 511 -64.55 43.59 -69.95
N ARG A 512 -65.04 42.94 -71.00
CA ARG A 512 -65.11 41.45 -71.08
C ARG A 512 -63.73 40.77 -71.08
N LYS A 513 -62.67 41.45 -71.53
CA LYS A 513 -61.28 40.96 -71.43
C LYS A 513 -60.71 41.20 -70.03
N VAL A 514 -61.02 42.34 -69.42
CA VAL A 514 -60.61 42.70 -68.06
C VAL A 514 -61.27 41.79 -67.01
N ALA A 515 -62.58 41.51 -67.12
CA ALA A 515 -63.27 40.56 -66.24
C ALA A 515 -62.61 39.17 -66.25
N ARG A 516 -62.29 38.64 -67.45
CA ARG A 516 -61.51 37.39 -67.58
C ARG A 516 -60.11 37.48 -66.97
N GLY A 517 -59.45 38.64 -67.09
CA GLY A 517 -58.13 38.90 -66.48
C GLY A 517 -58.17 39.03 -64.95
N LEU A 518 -59.28 39.53 -64.39
CA LEU A 518 -59.55 39.63 -62.95
C LEU A 518 -60.04 38.30 -62.33
N GLY A 519 -60.24 37.26 -63.14
CA GLY A 519 -60.61 35.92 -62.67
C GLY A 519 -62.09 35.57 -62.77
N GLU A 520 -62.94 36.45 -63.31
CA GLU A 520 -64.34 36.15 -63.58
C GLU A 520 -64.46 35.21 -64.79
N ARG A 521 -64.59 33.92 -64.49
CA ARG A 521 -64.90 32.85 -65.43
C ARG A 521 -66.40 32.69 -65.61
N SER A 522 -66.81 32.14 -66.75
CA SER A 522 -68.21 31.75 -66.98
C SER A 522 -68.67 30.76 -65.91
N ASP A 523 -69.94 30.83 -65.49
CA ASP A 523 -70.49 29.91 -64.48
C ASP A 523 -70.33 28.43 -64.85
N GLU A 524 -70.26 28.10 -66.14
CA GLU A 524 -70.02 26.73 -66.59
C GLU A 524 -68.56 26.28 -66.39
N GLU A 525 -67.58 27.12 -66.73
CA GLU A 525 -66.18 26.89 -66.37
C GLU A 525 -66.00 26.81 -64.84
N LYS A 526 -66.74 27.65 -64.10
CA LYS A 526 -66.73 27.71 -62.64
C LYS A 526 -67.30 26.42 -62.03
N ARG A 527 -68.41 25.88 -62.58
CA ARG A 527 -68.93 24.55 -62.19
C ARG A 527 -67.93 23.44 -62.47
N GLN A 528 -67.36 23.39 -63.68
CA GLN A 528 -66.41 22.34 -64.07
C GLN A 528 -65.15 22.36 -63.20
N LEU A 529 -64.65 23.55 -62.86
CA LEU A 529 -63.53 23.71 -61.92
C LEU A 529 -63.92 23.34 -60.48
N MET A 530 -65.10 23.76 -59.98
CA MET A 530 -65.57 23.35 -58.64
C MET A 530 -65.80 21.84 -58.52
N ALA A 531 -66.37 21.20 -59.55
CA ALA A 531 -66.53 19.75 -59.59
C ALA A 531 -65.17 19.03 -59.55
N LYS A 532 -64.17 19.55 -60.27
CA LYS A 532 -62.82 19.00 -60.29
C LYS A 532 -62.02 19.29 -59.02
N ILE A 533 -62.28 20.42 -58.35
CA ILE A 533 -61.78 20.71 -57.00
C ILE A 533 -62.37 19.69 -56.02
N ALA A 534 -63.70 19.51 -55.98
CA ALA A 534 -64.35 18.55 -55.10
C ALA A 534 -63.91 17.09 -55.35
N GLU A 535 -63.63 16.70 -56.59
CA GLU A 535 -63.03 15.40 -56.91
C GLU A 535 -61.61 15.27 -56.33
N VAL A 536 -60.76 16.29 -56.52
CA VAL A 536 -59.38 16.31 -55.98
C VAL A 536 -59.37 16.39 -54.46
N GLU A 537 -60.27 17.13 -53.84
CA GLU A 537 -60.46 17.22 -52.38
C GLU A 537 -60.86 15.85 -51.81
N LYS A 538 -61.86 15.18 -52.41
CA LYS A 538 -62.26 13.82 -52.00
C LYS A 538 -61.12 12.80 -52.15
N VAL A 539 -60.29 12.93 -53.19
CA VAL A 539 -59.07 12.12 -53.34
C VAL A 539 -58.03 12.48 -52.29
N LEU A 540 -57.86 13.77 -51.96
CA LEU A 540 -56.93 14.26 -50.95
C LEU A 540 -57.33 13.76 -49.55
N GLU A 541 -58.60 13.87 -49.16
CA GLU A 541 -59.14 13.33 -47.91
C GLU A 541 -58.90 11.83 -47.80
N ALA A 542 -59.25 11.06 -48.84
CA ALA A 542 -59.00 9.61 -48.86
C ALA A 542 -57.51 9.26 -48.72
N ARG A 543 -56.60 10.09 -49.26
CA ARG A 543 -55.14 9.93 -49.10
C ARG A 543 -54.66 10.39 -47.72
N VAL A 544 -55.24 11.43 -47.14
CA VAL A 544 -54.94 11.92 -45.79
C VAL A 544 -55.37 10.91 -44.74
N GLU A 545 -56.58 10.34 -44.84
CA GLU A 545 -57.06 9.33 -43.91
C GLU A 545 -56.29 8.01 -44.07
N LYS A 546 -55.97 7.59 -45.30
CA LYS A 546 -55.06 6.45 -45.53
C LYS A 546 -53.66 6.70 -44.94
N ARG A 547 -53.11 7.92 -45.06
CA ARG A 547 -51.83 8.31 -44.43
C ARG A 547 -51.93 8.29 -42.90
N LYS A 548 -53.03 8.77 -42.32
CA LYS A 548 -53.31 8.79 -40.88
C LYS A 548 -53.42 7.37 -40.31
N MET A 549 -54.16 6.49 -40.98
CA MET A 549 -54.27 5.06 -40.67
C MET A 549 -52.90 4.35 -40.76
N LEU A 550 -52.13 4.57 -41.84
CA LEU A 550 -50.76 4.04 -41.94
C LEU A 550 -49.82 4.61 -40.87
N THR A 551 -49.96 5.89 -40.49
CA THR A 551 -49.16 6.51 -39.40
C THR A 551 -49.52 5.91 -38.04
N GLN A 552 -50.80 5.60 -37.80
CA GLN A 552 -51.24 4.89 -36.61
C GLN A 552 -50.73 3.45 -36.59
N GLN A 553 -50.72 2.74 -37.72
CA GLN A 553 -50.11 1.41 -37.84
C GLN A 553 -48.60 1.45 -37.60
N VAL A 554 -47.87 2.39 -38.18
CA VAL A 554 -46.42 2.58 -37.93
C VAL A 554 -46.14 2.91 -36.47
N ARG A 555 -46.98 3.72 -35.80
CA ARG A 555 -46.88 3.97 -34.36
C ARG A 555 -47.18 2.73 -33.52
N LYS A 556 -48.18 1.93 -33.90
CA LYS A 556 -48.53 0.67 -33.23
C LYS A 556 -47.39 -0.34 -33.36
N ILE A 557 -46.93 -0.61 -34.59
CA ILE A 557 -45.79 -1.51 -34.88
C ILE A 557 -44.52 -0.98 -34.21
N GLY A 558 -44.27 0.34 -34.18
CA GLY A 558 -43.15 0.95 -33.47
C GLY A 558 -43.24 0.87 -31.94
N ASN A 559 -44.42 0.61 -31.37
CA ASN A 559 -44.59 0.31 -29.94
C ASN A 559 -44.44 -1.20 -29.69
N GLU A 560 -45.06 -2.05 -30.53
CA GLU A 560 -44.94 -3.51 -30.47
C GLU A 560 -43.49 -3.96 -30.69
N PHE A 561 -42.75 -3.31 -31.59
CA PHE A 561 -41.32 -3.54 -31.80
C PHE A 561 -40.49 -3.13 -30.58
N ARG A 562 -40.75 -1.95 -29.98
CA ARG A 562 -40.03 -1.52 -28.76
C ARG A 562 -40.36 -2.39 -27.54
N TYR A 563 -41.59 -2.91 -27.45
CA TYR A 563 -41.96 -3.92 -26.47
C TYR A 563 -41.22 -5.25 -26.72
N SER A 564 -41.22 -5.73 -27.97
CA SER A 564 -40.49 -6.95 -28.38
C SER A 564 -38.98 -6.85 -28.11
N VAL A 565 -38.36 -5.69 -28.36
CA VAL A 565 -36.96 -5.40 -28.03
C VAL A 565 -36.73 -5.47 -26.52
N ARG A 566 -37.56 -4.84 -25.69
CA ARG A 566 -37.45 -4.95 -24.21
C ARG A 566 -37.60 -6.39 -23.72
N THR A 567 -38.63 -7.11 -24.19
CA THR A 567 -38.80 -8.52 -23.80
C THR A 567 -37.67 -9.42 -24.29
N LYS A 568 -36.98 -9.05 -25.38
CA LYS A 568 -35.74 -9.70 -25.83
C LYS A 568 -34.56 -9.35 -24.91
N GLU A 569 -34.40 -8.08 -24.54
CA GLU A 569 -33.34 -7.62 -23.61
C GLU A 569 -33.51 -8.26 -22.22
N GLU A 570 -34.75 -8.33 -21.71
CA GLU A 570 -35.13 -9.05 -20.48
C GLU A 570 -34.83 -10.55 -20.58
N ALA A 571 -35.15 -11.20 -21.72
CA ALA A 571 -34.86 -12.61 -21.94
C ALA A 571 -33.35 -12.89 -22.13
N GLU A 572 -32.58 -11.96 -22.71
CA GLU A 572 -31.13 -12.07 -22.86
C GLU A 572 -30.41 -11.83 -21.53
N ALA A 573 -30.92 -10.93 -20.68
CA ALA A 573 -30.48 -10.78 -19.29
C ALA A 573 -30.77 -12.06 -18.49
N ALA A 574 -32.01 -12.56 -18.52
CA ALA A 574 -32.37 -13.80 -17.85
C ALA A 574 -31.57 -15.02 -18.37
N GLN A 575 -31.27 -15.08 -19.68
CA GLN A 575 -30.39 -16.12 -20.24
C GLN A 575 -28.96 -15.98 -19.72
N LYS A 576 -28.44 -14.76 -19.57
CA LYS A 576 -27.11 -14.51 -19.00
C LYS A 576 -27.06 -14.93 -17.53
N ASP A 577 -28.07 -14.59 -16.75
CA ASP A 577 -28.12 -14.94 -15.33
C ASP A 577 -28.31 -16.46 -15.11
N LEU A 578 -29.13 -17.11 -15.95
CA LEU A 578 -29.21 -18.58 -15.97
C LEU A 578 -27.87 -19.23 -16.39
N LYS A 579 -27.14 -18.66 -17.37
CA LYS A 579 -25.80 -19.14 -17.73
C LYS A 579 -24.80 -18.98 -16.58
N ASN A 580 -24.86 -17.86 -15.84
CA ASN A 580 -24.03 -17.64 -14.67
C ASN A 580 -24.35 -18.68 -13.58
N LYS A 581 -25.64 -18.91 -13.27
CA LYS A 581 -26.07 -19.91 -12.27
C LYS A 581 -25.76 -21.35 -12.70
N ILE A 582 -25.80 -21.66 -14.00
CA ILE A 582 -25.33 -22.95 -14.54
C ILE A 582 -23.83 -23.10 -14.31
N ALA A 583 -23.01 -22.11 -14.68
CA ALA A 583 -21.56 -22.18 -14.48
C ALA A 583 -21.16 -22.26 -12.99
N GLU A 584 -21.92 -21.60 -12.11
CA GLU A 584 -21.78 -21.71 -10.65
C GLU A 584 -22.08 -23.14 -10.18
N VAL A 585 -23.21 -23.72 -10.61
CA VAL A 585 -23.60 -25.11 -10.26
C VAL A 585 -22.67 -26.15 -10.90
N GLU A 586 -22.11 -25.90 -12.08
CA GLU A 586 -21.07 -26.75 -12.70
C GLU A 586 -19.77 -26.71 -11.88
N LEU A 587 -19.40 -25.55 -11.32
CA LEU A 587 -18.25 -25.40 -10.43
C LEU A 587 -18.50 -26.06 -9.06
N GLU A 588 -19.69 -25.88 -8.48
CA GLU A 588 -20.13 -26.58 -7.26
C GLU A 588 -20.07 -28.11 -7.45
N ASN A 589 -20.63 -28.62 -8.55
CA ASN A 589 -20.58 -30.04 -8.89
C ASN A 589 -19.14 -30.54 -9.10
N SER A 590 -18.28 -29.79 -9.80
CA SER A 590 -16.88 -30.15 -9.99
C SER A 590 -16.10 -30.19 -8.66
N SER A 591 -16.37 -29.25 -7.75
CA SER A 591 -15.82 -29.27 -6.39
C SER A 591 -16.33 -30.48 -5.59
N CYS A 592 -17.63 -30.77 -5.64
CA CYS A 592 -18.23 -31.94 -5.00
C CYS A 592 -17.68 -33.25 -5.56
N GLU A 593 -17.44 -33.34 -6.87
CA GLU A 593 -16.76 -34.49 -7.49
C GLU A 593 -15.33 -34.66 -7.01
N GLN A 594 -14.54 -33.59 -6.90
CA GLN A 594 -13.17 -33.64 -6.39
C GLN A 594 -13.13 -34.05 -4.92
N GLN A 595 -14.03 -33.50 -4.09
CA GLN A 595 -14.20 -33.89 -2.69
C GLN A 595 -14.64 -35.36 -2.58
N LEU A 596 -15.58 -35.82 -3.42
CA LEU A 596 -16.02 -37.22 -3.45
C LEU A 596 -14.87 -38.16 -3.87
N LYS A 597 -14.08 -37.81 -4.89
CA LYS A 597 -12.89 -38.56 -5.32
C LYS A 597 -11.85 -38.64 -4.19
N SER A 598 -11.63 -37.54 -3.46
CA SER A 598 -10.74 -37.52 -2.29
C SER A 598 -11.27 -38.40 -1.14
N LEU A 599 -12.57 -38.33 -0.83
CA LEU A 599 -13.22 -39.16 0.20
C LEU A 599 -13.23 -40.65 -0.16
N VAL A 600 -13.37 -40.99 -1.45
CA VAL A 600 -13.24 -42.37 -1.94
C VAL A 600 -11.79 -42.86 -1.78
N GLY A 601 -10.80 -42.06 -2.16
CA GLY A 601 -9.38 -42.40 -1.94
C GLY A 601 -9.05 -42.62 -0.46
N GLY A 602 -9.42 -41.68 0.42
CA GLY A 602 -9.21 -41.82 1.87
C GLY A 602 -9.95 -43.01 2.48
N LYS A 603 -11.15 -43.36 1.97
CA LYS A 603 -11.86 -44.59 2.35
C LYS A 603 -11.09 -45.84 1.92
N GLU A 604 -10.56 -45.87 0.71
CA GLU A 604 -9.77 -47.00 0.19
C GLU A 604 -8.46 -47.16 0.96
N GLU A 605 -7.76 -46.06 1.28
CA GLU A 605 -6.60 -46.05 2.17
C GLU A 605 -6.95 -46.60 3.57
N HIS A 606 -8.04 -46.15 4.18
CA HIS A 606 -8.49 -46.67 5.47
C HIS A 606 -8.94 -48.13 5.43
N MET A 607 -9.47 -48.62 4.30
CA MET A 607 -9.75 -50.04 4.10
C MET A 607 -8.46 -50.86 4.03
N VAL A 608 -7.47 -50.41 3.26
CA VAL A 608 -6.14 -51.04 3.20
C VAL A 608 -5.45 -51.03 4.58
N GLN A 609 -5.52 -49.93 5.32
CA GLN A 609 -5.03 -49.84 6.70
C GLN A 609 -5.76 -50.83 7.62
N ASN A 610 -7.09 -51.01 7.48
CA ASN A 610 -7.84 -51.96 8.28
C ASN A 610 -7.44 -53.42 7.98
N ASP A 611 -7.21 -53.76 6.71
CA ASP A 611 -6.75 -55.10 6.33
C ASP A 611 -5.27 -55.36 6.71
N ILE A 612 -4.40 -54.34 6.69
CA ILE A 612 -3.06 -54.42 7.30
C ILE A 612 -3.17 -54.68 8.82
N MET A 613 -3.99 -53.92 9.54
CA MET A 613 -4.21 -54.14 10.98
C MET A 613 -4.81 -55.53 11.27
N ARG A 614 -5.68 -56.07 10.42
CA ARG A 614 -6.19 -57.46 10.54
C ARG A 614 -5.09 -58.49 10.33
N LEU A 615 -4.18 -58.27 9.38
CA LEU A 615 -3.00 -59.12 9.18
C LEU A 615 -2.03 -59.05 10.35
N GLU A 616 -1.83 -57.87 10.96
CA GLU A 616 -1.03 -57.73 12.18
C GLU A 616 -1.68 -58.40 13.39
N VAL A 617 -2.98 -58.20 13.61
CA VAL A 617 -3.74 -58.88 14.67
C VAL A 617 -3.71 -60.41 14.47
N LYS A 618 -3.77 -60.89 13.23
CA LYS A 618 -3.57 -62.31 12.93
C LYS A 618 -2.14 -62.75 13.26
N ARG A 619 -1.10 -62.04 12.81
CA ARG A 619 0.31 -62.37 13.10
C ARG A 619 0.58 -62.41 14.61
N LEU A 620 0.04 -61.44 15.36
CA LEU A 620 0.17 -61.38 16.81
C LEU A 620 -0.59 -62.52 17.51
N ARG A 621 -1.77 -62.91 16.99
CA ARG A 621 -2.51 -64.09 17.48
C ARG A 621 -1.78 -65.39 17.20
N ASP A 622 -1.24 -65.57 15.99
CA ASP A 622 -0.50 -66.77 15.60
C ASP A 622 0.81 -66.87 16.40
N ALA A 623 1.49 -65.74 16.67
CA ALA A 623 2.64 -65.69 17.56
C ALA A 623 2.30 -65.96 19.04
N LEU A 624 1.16 -65.44 19.53
CA LEU A 624 0.67 -65.70 20.88
C LEU A 624 0.29 -67.18 21.06
N ASN A 625 -0.36 -67.79 20.06
CA ASN A 625 -0.65 -69.22 20.03
C ASN A 625 0.65 -70.03 20.05
N GLY A 626 1.64 -69.68 19.23
CA GLY A 626 2.96 -70.33 19.27
C GLY A 626 3.65 -70.21 20.64
N LYS A 627 3.49 -69.08 21.36
CA LYS A 627 3.97 -68.95 22.74
C LYS A 627 3.12 -69.70 23.77
N ALA A 628 1.82 -69.84 23.55
CA ALA A 628 0.98 -70.71 24.38
C ALA A 628 1.37 -72.19 24.20
N ASP A 629 1.67 -72.62 22.98
CA ASP A 629 2.16 -73.98 22.67
C ASP A 629 3.57 -74.21 23.24
N GLU A 630 4.50 -73.25 23.13
CA GLU A 630 5.81 -73.32 23.81
C GLU A 630 5.65 -73.46 25.33
N VAL A 631 4.82 -72.62 25.95
CA VAL A 631 4.57 -72.66 27.40
C VAL A 631 3.90 -73.97 27.80
N PHE A 632 2.91 -74.46 27.04
CA PHE A 632 2.26 -75.75 27.31
C PHE A 632 3.24 -76.93 27.20
N ASN A 633 4.14 -76.92 26.21
CA ASN A 633 5.18 -77.94 26.08
C ASN A 633 6.22 -77.86 27.22
N LEU A 634 6.60 -76.66 27.65
CA LEU A 634 7.48 -76.45 28.81
C LEU A 634 6.81 -76.85 30.13
N GLU A 635 5.53 -76.55 30.32
CA GLU A 635 4.72 -76.93 31.48
C GLU A 635 4.57 -78.46 31.56
N ASN A 636 4.22 -79.11 30.44
CA ASN A 636 4.18 -80.57 30.32
C ASN A 636 5.56 -81.18 30.62
N ARG A 637 6.64 -80.62 30.06
CA ARG A 637 8.00 -81.11 30.33
C ARG A 637 8.42 -80.89 31.79
N ARG A 638 8.02 -79.78 32.41
CA ARG A 638 8.21 -79.49 33.84
C ARG A 638 7.48 -80.51 34.71
N GLN A 639 6.24 -80.85 34.37
CA GLN A 639 5.45 -81.87 35.08
C GLN A 639 6.06 -83.27 34.92
N GLN A 640 6.49 -83.67 33.72
CA GLN A 640 7.23 -84.93 33.50
C GLN A 640 8.51 -85.01 34.33
N LEU A 641 9.31 -83.94 34.37
CA LEU A 641 10.53 -83.87 35.17
C LEU A 641 10.23 -83.86 36.67
N GLN A 642 9.16 -83.20 37.11
CA GLN A 642 8.73 -83.20 38.51
C GLN A 642 8.29 -84.61 38.95
N LEU A 643 7.44 -85.28 38.18
CA LEU A 643 7.01 -86.66 38.47
C LEU A 643 8.22 -87.62 38.50
N SER A 644 9.11 -87.54 37.52
CA SER A 644 10.33 -88.36 37.49
C SER A 644 11.26 -88.06 38.68
N MET A 645 11.33 -86.81 39.15
CA MET A 645 12.07 -86.45 40.37
C MET A 645 11.39 -86.93 41.65
N GLU A 646 10.06 -86.97 41.69
CA GLU A 646 9.28 -87.52 42.82
C GLU A 646 9.42 -89.04 42.90
N GLU A 647 9.37 -89.75 41.75
CA GLU A 647 9.73 -91.17 41.63
C GLU A 647 11.17 -91.41 42.10
N ARG A 648 12.15 -90.66 41.59
CA ARG A 648 13.57 -90.78 42.00
C ARG A 648 13.77 -90.54 43.49
N LYS A 649 13.00 -89.61 44.07
CA LYS A 649 13.03 -89.31 45.51
C LYS A 649 12.39 -90.44 46.34
N ALA A 650 11.34 -91.09 45.83
CA ALA A 650 10.76 -92.28 46.44
C ALA A 650 11.72 -93.47 46.40
N GLU A 651 12.35 -93.76 45.25
CA GLU A 651 13.42 -94.78 45.12
C GLU A 651 14.54 -94.54 46.14
N ILE A 652 15.03 -93.30 46.25
CA ILE A 652 16.08 -92.92 47.20
C ILE A 652 15.61 -93.04 48.66
N SER A 653 14.34 -92.75 48.97
CA SER A 653 13.77 -92.96 50.32
C SER A 653 13.75 -94.45 50.68
N VAL A 654 13.23 -95.30 49.79
CA VAL A 654 13.19 -96.76 49.98
C VAL A 654 14.61 -97.31 50.14
N HIS A 655 15.58 -96.89 49.32
CA HIS A 655 16.99 -97.27 49.50
C HIS A 655 17.58 -96.75 50.83
N SER A 656 17.20 -95.55 51.29
CA SER A 656 17.60 -94.99 52.59
C SER A 656 17.02 -95.79 53.75
N GLU A 657 15.76 -96.21 53.66
CA GLU A 657 15.05 -97.01 54.66
C GLU A 657 15.59 -98.44 54.73
N VAL A 658 15.88 -99.08 53.60
CA VAL A 658 16.58 -100.37 53.54
C VAL A 658 17.97 -100.27 54.19
N ARG A 659 18.75 -99.22 53.90
CA ARG A 659 20.05 -98.99 54.55
C ARG A 659 19.92 -98.73 56.05
N LYS A 660 18.90 -97.99 56.49
CA LYS A 660 18.60 -97.78 57.92
C LYS A 660 18.19 -99.09 58.62
N ALA A 661 17.42 -99.95 57.95
CA ALA A 661 17.05 -101.27 58.47
C ALA A 661 18.28 -102.20 58.59
N GLN A 662 19.14 -102.25 57.57
CA GLN A 662 20.43 -102.95 57.61
C GLN A 662 21.32 -102.45 58.76
N LEU A 663 21.39 -101.13 58.97
CA LEU A 663 22.18 -100.52 60.03
C LEU A 663 21.61 -100.83 61.43
N ARG A 664 20.26 -100.88 61.58
CA ARG A 664 19.61 -101.36 62.82
C ARG A 664 19.95 -102.82 63.11
N ALA A 665 19.78 -103.72 62.14
CA ALA A 665 20.11 -105.14 62.32
C ALA A 665 21.59 -105.35 62.67
N ALA A 666 22.51 -104.60 62.05
CA ALA A 666 23.93 -104.62 62.40
C ALA A 666 24.21 -104.05 63.81
N ALA A 667 23.46 -103.04 64.25
CA ALA A 667 23.55 -102.49 65.60
C ALA A 667 22.98 -103.44 66.67
N GLU A 668 21.91 -104.18 66.35
CA GLU A 668 21.30 -105.21 67.20
C GLU A 668 22.26 -106.41 67.36
N GLU A 669 22.85 -106.93 66.28
CA GLU A 669 23.91 -107.95 66.37
C GLU A 669 25.15 -107.42 67.11
N LYS A 670 25.56 -106.16 66.92
CA LYS A 670 26.63 -105.55 67.72
C LYS A 670 26.28 -105.48 69.20
N HIS A 671 25.04 -105.13 69.55
CA HIS A 671 24.58 -105.08 70.94
C HIS A 671 24.52 -106.48 71.57
N LYS A 672 23.96 -107.46 70.87
CA LYS A 672 23.92 -108.88 71.25
C LYS A 672 25.33 -109.44 71.53
N ASN A 673 26.28 -109.19 70.63
CA ASN A 673 27.69 -109.56 70.82
C ASN A 673 28.33 -108.82 72.01
N SER A 674 28.01 -107.54 72.21
CA SER A 674 28.49 -106.75 73.37
C SER A 674 27.94 -107.30 74.70
N VAL A 675 26.67 -107.69 74.75
CA VAL A 675 26.03 -108.33 75.91
C VAL A 675 26.64 -109.70 76.20
N GLU A 676 26.96 -110.49 75.17
CA GLU A 676 27.66 -111.76 75.37
C GLU A 676 29.10 -111.56 75.86
N LEU A 677 29.84 -110.60 75.29
CA LEU A 677 31.19 -110.24 75.74
C LEU A 677 31.18 -109.73 77.19
N GLY A 678 30.16 -108.96 77.58
CA GLY A 678 29.93 -108.54 78.98
C GLY A 678 29.67 -109.73 79.91
N LYS A 679 28.83 -110.70 79.49
CA LYS A 679 28.62 -111.95 80.24
C LYS A 679 29.92 -112.75 80.39
N ARG A 680 30.73 -112.85 79.34
CA ARG A 680 32.04 -113.53 79.37
C ARG A 680 33.05 -112.80 80.27
N ARG A 681 33.13 -111.45 80.23
CA ARG A 681 33.95 -110.64 81.16
C ARG A 681 33.56 -110.89 82.63
N ASN A 682 32.27 -110.83 82.94
CA ASN A 682 31.78 -111.08 84.31
C ASN A 682 32.08 -112.50 84.85
N VAL A 683 32.41 -113.47 83.98
CA VAL A 683 32.94 -114.79 84.39
C VAL A 683 34.45 -114.73 84.63
N VAL A 684 35.20 -114.05 83.76
CA VAL A 684 36.65 -113.84 83.92
C VAL A 684 36.99 -113.04 85.18
N ASP A 685 36.26 -111.97 85.47
CA ASP A 685 36.54 -111.11 86.63
C ASP A 685 36.23 -111.84 87.96
N LYS A 686 35.22 -112.71 87.98
CA LYS A 686 34.94 -113.63 89.10
C LYS A 686 36.01 -114.70 89.29
N LEU A 687 36.74 -115.07 88.24
CA LEU A 687 37.89 -115.98 88.32
C LEU A 687 39.16 -115.24 88.78
N LYS A 688 39.41 -114.03 88.26
CA LYS A 688 40.53 -113.16 88.68
C LYS A 688 40.46 -112.82 90.16
N SER A 689 39.32 -112.31 90.64
CA SER A 689 39.17 -111.92 92.04
C SER A 689 39.33 -113.11 93.02
N LYS A 690 39.10 -114.34 92.55
CA LYS A 690 39.34 -115.59 93.31
C LYS A 690 40.81 -116.06 93.26
N TYR A 691 41.63 -115.53 92.35
CA TYR A 691 43.05 -115.84 92.18
C TYR A 691 43.94 -114.79 92.86
N GLU A 692 43.63 -113.51 92.66
CA GLU A 692 44.32 -112.36 93.25
C GLU A 692 44.20 -112.35 94.80
N SER A 693 43.15 -112.97 95.36
CA SER A 693 42.99 -113.18 96.80
C SER A 693 43.85 -114.30 97.41
N THR A 694 44.66 -115.03 96.63
CA THR A 694 45.46 -116.17 97.14
C THR A 694 46.98 -116.02 97.06
N VAL A 695 47.52 -114.95 96.44
CA VAL A 695 48.97 -114.78 96.27
C VAL A 695 49.41 -113.34 96.60
N ALA A 696 49.90 -113.13 97.82
CA ALA A 696 50.52 -111.87 98.24
C ALA A 696 51.59 -112.09 99.33
N LYS A 697 52.83 -111.63 99.10
CA LYS A 697 53.75 -110.92 100.04
C LYS A 697 55.09 -110.51 99.36
N PRO A 698 55.92 -109.59 99.93
CA PRO A 698 56.84 -108.70 99.17
C PRO A 698 58.28 -108.52 99.72
N GLU A 699 59.13 -107.67 99.09
CA GLU A 699 60.32 -106.89 99.59
C GLU A 699 61.02 -106.16 98.39
N GLY A 700 61.90 -105.13 98.46
CA GLY A 700 62.35 -104.17 99.51
C GLY A 700 63.70 -103.45 99.18
N GLY A 701 63.86 -102.12 99.39
CA GLY A 701 65.12 -101.31 99.28
C GLY A 701 65.31 -100.52 97.96
N ASP A 702 65.66 -99.21 97.85
CA ASP A 702 66.07 -98.09 98.77
C ASP A 702 67.57 -98.07 99.22
N GLU A 703 68.38 -96.98 99.28
CA GLU A 703 68.28 -95.53 98.89
C GLU A 703 69.71 -94.87 98.70
N HIS A 704 69.89 -93.52 98.65
CA HIS A 704 71.16 -92.76 98.39
C HIS A 704 71.80 -92.08 99.66
N SER A 705 73.04 -91.52 99.58
CA SER A 705 73.60 -90.62 100.62
C SER A 705 74.81 -89.72 100.22
N GLN A 706 75.37 -88.95 101.17
CA GLN A 706 75.82 -87.55 100.99
C GLN A 706 77.34 -87.24 101.10
N ALA A 707 78.25 -88.22 101.08
CA ALA A 707 79.67 -88.02 101.43
C ALA A 707 80.58 -87.25 100.41
N TYR A 708 80.02 -86.81 99.27
CA TYR A 708 80.79 -86.51 98.04
C TYR A 708 81.69 -85.26 98.06
N TYR A 709 81.37 -84.20 98.83
CA TYR A 709 81.96 -82.87 98.63
C TYR A 709 83.09 -82.44 99.58
N VAL A 710 83.40 -83.18 100.65
CA VAL A 710 84.35 -82.71 101.69
C VAL A 710 85.81 -83.13 101.43
N ILE A 711 86.03 -84.28 100.78
CA ILE A 711 87.36 -84.92 100.72
C ILE A 711 88.32 -84.21 99.74
N LEU A 712 87.81 -83.66 98.63
CA LEU A 712 88.64 -83.14 97.53
C LEU A 712 89.45 -81.87 97.87
N ALA A 713 89.07 -81.13 98.91
CA ALA A 713 89.68 -79.86 99.26
C ALA A 713 91.00 -79.98 100.06
N ALA A 714 91.22 -81.11 100.76
CA ALA A 714 92.34 -81.24 101.70
C ALA A 714 93.68 -81.59 101.03
N GLN A 715 93.68 -82.50 100.05
CA GLN A 715 94.91 -83.14 99.55
C GLN A 715 95.87 -82.17 98.85
N ARG A 716 95.38 -81.11 98.20
CA ARG A 716 96.22 -80.17 97.41
C ARG A 716 97.12 -79.25 98.25
N ARG A 717 97.09 -79.31 99.59
CA ARG A 717 97.81 -78.37 100.46
C ARG A 717 99.13 -78.91 101.04
N GLU A 718 99.36 -80.22 101.01
CA GLU A 718 100.52 -80.85 101.69
C GLU A 718 101.69 -81.18 100.73
N GLU A 719 101.41 -81.51 99.47
CA GLU A 719 102.42 -81.93 98.48
C GLU A 719 103.48 -80.86 98.15
N LEU A 720 103.15 -79.58 98.34
CA LEU A 720 104.00 -78.43 98.01
C LEU A 720 105.13 -78.19 99.03
N GLN A 721 105.02 -78.68 100.26
CA GLN A 721 105.98 -78.36 101.32
C GLN A 721 107.18 -79.31 101.38
N ARG A 722 107.03 -80.59 100.98
CA ARG A 722 108.12 -81.59 101.05
C ARG A 722 109.27 -81.37 100.06
N LYS A 723 109.10 -80.55 99.03
CA LYS A 723 110.12 -80.34 97.97
C LYS A 723 111.18 -79.28 98.30
N GLY A 724 111.09 -78.61 99.46
CA GLY A 724 112.10 -77.64 99.89
C GLY A 724 113.35 -78.28 100.48
N ASP A 725 113.17 -79.23 101.40
CA ASP A 725 114.21 -79.62 102.37
C ASP A 725 115.35 -80.48 101.78
N GLU A 726 115.15 -81.11 100.62
CA GLU A 726 116.15 -82.02 100.02
C GLU A 726 117.35 -81.27 99.40
N LEU A 727 117.10 -80.10 98.79
CA LEU A 727 118.08 -79.37 97.95
C LEU A 727 119.26 -78.79 98.74
N ASP A 728 119.04 -78.34 99.97
CA ASP A 728 120.08 -77.74 100.83
C ASP A 728 121.21 -78.71 101.21
N THR A 729 120.98 -80.02 101.06
CA THR A 729 121.97 -81.05 101.45
C THR A 729 123.09 -81.23 100.42
N GLU A 730 122.80 -81.05 99.12
CA GLU A 730 123.75 -81.37 98.05
C GLU A 730 124.84 -80.30 97.87
N ILE A 731 124.53 -79.03 98.12
CA ILE A 731 125.42 -77.87 97.91
C ILE A 731 126.77 -78.06 98.64
N ARG A 732 126.74 -78.51 99.90
CA ARG A 732 127.92 -78.65 100.77
C ARG A 732 128.94 -79.71 100.32
N ARG A 733 128.57 -80.57 99.35
CA ARG A 733 129.49 -81.57 98.76
C ARG A 733 130.42 -80.95 97.72
N LYS A 734 129.92 -80.01 96.90
CA LYS A 734 130.63 -79.49 95.72
C LYS A 734 131.80 -78.57 96.06
N GLU A 735 131.75 -77.86 97.18
CA GLU A 735 132.78 -76.89 97.60
C GLU A 735 134.17 -77.51 97.81
N LYS A 736 134.25 -78.83 98.10
CA LYS A 736 135.54 -79.53 98.27
C LYS A 736 136.18 -79.97 96.96
N GLU A 737 135.41 -80.15 95.89
CA GLU A 737 135.92 -80.67 94.60
C GLU A 737 136.71 -79.59 93.82
N MET A 738 136.33 -78.31 93.94
CA MET A 738 136.93 -77.23 93.15
C MET A 738 138.44 -77.03 93.39
N LYS A 739 138.90 -77.15 94.65
CA LYS A 739 140.29 -76.81 95.04
C LYS A 739 141.37 -77.73 94.47
N ALA A 740 140.99 -78.87 93.87
CA ALA A 740 141.94 -79.77 93.20
C ALA A 740 142.11 -79.45 91.69
N LEU A 741 141.11 -78.84 91.05
CA LEU A 741 141.10 -78.58 89.60
C LEU A 741 141.91 -77.32 89.22
N GLU A 742 142.02 -76.37 90.15
CA GLU A 742 142.69 -75.08 89.94
C GLU A 742 144.19 -75.23 89.59
N HIS A 743 144.85 -76.27 90.13
CA HIS A 743 146.30 -76.42 90.01
C HIS A 743 146.78 -77.07 88.69
N THR A 744 145.94 -77.88 88.03
CA THR A 744 146.24 -78.46 86.70
C THR A 744 145.92 -77.50 85.57
N LEU A 745 144.91 -76.64 85.74
CA LEU A 745 144.48 -75.65 84.76
C LEU A 745 145.63 -74.69 84.34
N ASN A 746 146.44 -74.24 85.31
CA ASN A 746 147.51 -73.27 85.04
C ASN A 746 148.63 -73.80 84.13
N HIS A 747 149.00 -75.08 84.20
CA HIS A 747 150.02 -75.63 83.30
C HIS A 747 149.50 -75.76 81.86
N LEU A 748 148.21 -76.07 81.70
CA LEU A 748 147.58 -76.29 80.40
C LEU A 748 147.23 -74.97 79.68
N ASN A 749 147.00 -73.88 80.44
CA ASN A 749 146.77 -72.54 79.89
C ASN A 749 147.99 -71.97 79.15
N VAL A 750 149.20 -72.06 79.72
CA VAL A 750 150.42 -71.42 79.14
C VAL A 750 150.75 -71.98 77.75
N ARG A 751 150.53 -73.27 77.50
CA ARG A 751 150.75 -73.87 76.17
C ARG A 751 149.60 -73.58 75.19
N ASN A 752 148.39 -73.33 75.69
CA ASN A 752 147.25 -72.93 74.86
C ASN A 752 147.28 -71.46 74.44
N THR A 753 147.83 -70.54 75.25
CA THR A 753 147.90 -69.12 74.87
C THR A 753 148.81 -68.89 73.67
N GLN A 754 149.97 -69.55 73.62
CA GLN A 754 150.86 -69.52 72.44
C GLN A 754 150.19 -70.07 71.17
N PHE A 755 149.35 -71.10 71.30
CA PHE A 755 148.62 -71.72 70.16
C PHE A 755 147.33 -70.98 69.76
N ARG A 756 146.87 -70.00 70.57
CA ARG A 756 145.68 -69.18 70.26
C ARG A 756 146.00 -67.85 69.61
N LEU A 757 147.19 -67.28 69.84
CA LEU A 757 147.57 -65.97 69.31
C LEU A 757 147.74 -65.96 67.77
N SER A 758 147.81 -67.12 67.12
CA SER A 758 147.90 -67.26 65.66
C SER A 758 146.56 -67.17 64.90
N PHE A 759 145.43 -66.82 65.54
CA PHE A 759 144.09 -67.05 64.97
C PHE A 759 143.01 -65.94 65.16
N HIS A 760 143.35 -64.64 65.25
CA HIS A 760 142.34 -63.54 65.36
C HIS A 760 142.51 -62.37 64.36
N LYS A 761 141.44 -61.56 64.18
CA LYS A 761 141.17 -60.67 63.03
C LYS A 761 140.52 -59.32 63.44
N ALA A 762 140.43 -58.35 62.52
CA ALA A 762 140.27 -56.90 62.78
C ALA A 762 138.84 -56.28 62.66
N ASP A 763 138.75 -54.95 62.75
CA ASP A 763 137.63 -54.12 63.28
C ASP A 763 136.81 -53.32 62.23
N MET A 764 135.73 -52.65 62.64
CA MET A 764 134.58 -52.25 61.82
C MET A 764 134.42 -50.75 61.42
N ASN A 765 135.38 -49.87 61.73
CA ASN A 765 135.28 -48.42 61.38
C ASN A 765 135.76 -48.12 59.94
N SER A 766 135.05 -48.63 58.92
CA SER A 766 135.42 -48.52 57.49
C SER A 766 134.53 -47.55 56.69
N GLN A 767 135.03 -47.09 55.52
CA GLN A 767 134.40 -46.07 54.66
C GLN A 767 133.06 -46.52 54.03
N GLU A 768 132.82 -47.82 53.93
CA GLU A 768 131.62 -48.44 53.32
C GLU A 768 130.29 -48.02 54.00
N ALA A 769 130.36 -47.44 55.21
CA ALA A 769 129.18 -47.01 55.98
C ALA A 769 128.59 -45.65 55.58
N ASP A 770 129.33 -44.77 54.89
CA ASP A 770 128.87 -43.40 54.59
C ASP A 770 128.17 -43.26 53.23
N GLU A 771 128.54 -44.06 52.22
CA GLU A 771 127.90 -44.05 50.89
C GLU A 771 126.40 -44.36 50.97
N LEU A 772 126.00 -45.20 51.92
CA LEU A 772 124.61 -45.59 52.17
C LEU A 772 123.67 -44.41 52.49
N LYS A 773 124.20 -43.29 53.00
CA LYS A 773 123.39 -42.12 53.42
C LYS A 773 122.93 -41.27 52.25
N GLN A 774 123.82 -41.00 51.28
CA GLN A 774 123.54 -40.07 50.17
C GLN A 774 122.36 -40.54 49.31
N MET A 775 122.28 -41.84 49.04
CA MET A 775 121.22 -42.48 48.26
C MET A 775 119.80 -42.33 48.87
N GLN A 776 119.67 -41.89 50.12
CA GLN A 776 118.35 -41.72 50.78
C GLN A 776 117.73 -40.34 50.57
N GLU A 777 118.50 -39.30 50.27
CA GLU A 777 117.98 -37.93 50.14
C GLU A 777 117.34 -37.66 48.76
N GLU A 778 117.90 -38.21 47.69
CA GLU A 778 117.38 -38.04 46.32
C GLU A 778 115.95 -38.58 46.16
N VAL A 779 115.66 -39.74 46.78
CA VAL A 779 114.35 -40.41 46.74
C VAL A 779 113.25 -39.52 47.33
N LYS A 780 113.57 -38.69 48.32
CA LYS A 780 112.63 -37.78 48.99
C LYS A 780 112.21 -36.64 48.07
N MET A 781 113.15 -36.02 47.36
CA MET A 781 112.93 -34.89 46.46
C MET A 781 111.97 -35.23 45.31
N GLY A 782 111.99 -36.48 44.83
CA GLY A 782 111.07 -36.95 43.78
C GLY A 782 109.60 -37.02 44.22
N GLN A 783 109.32 -37.29 45.50
CA GLN A 783 107.96 -37.49 46.00
C GLN A 783 107.20 -36.16 46.18
N ASP A 784 107.86 -35.12 46.69
CA ASP A 784 107.24 -33.82 46.96
C ASP A 784 106.74 -33.13 45.68
N ASN A 785 107.46 -33.27 44.55
CA ASN A 785 107.04 -32.70 43.27
C ASN A 785 105.77 -33.37 42.71
N LEU A 786 105.63 -34.68 42.87
CA LEU A 786 104.46 -35.42 42.39
C LEU A 786 103.20 -35.06 43.20
N PHE A 787 103.35 -34.76 44.50
CA PHE A 787 102.25 -34.28 45.34
C PHE A 787 101.75 -32.88 44.91
N ARG A 788 102.66 -31.96 44.57
CA ARG A 788 102.30 -30.61 44.09
C ARG A 788 101.42 -30.65 42.83
N ARG A 789 101.84 -31.42 41.81
CA ARG A 789 101.09 -31.53 40.54
C ARG A 789 99.68 -32.12 40.70
N LYS A 790 99.48 -33.07 41.63
CA LYS A 790 98.12 -33.56 41.95
C LYS A 790 97.22 -32.45 42.54
N LYS A 791 97.77 -31.59 43.39
CA LYS A 791 97.01 -30.51 44.05
C LYS A 791 96.64 -29.36 43.10
N GLU A 792 97.45 -29.11 42.08
CA GLU A 792 97.12 -28.18 40.98
C GLU A 792 95.95 -28.72 40.14
N LEU A 793 96.04 -29.98 39.68
CA LEU A 793 95.02 -30.59 38.82
C LEU A 793 93.64 -30.65 39.51
N GLN A 794 93.60 -30.94 40.81
CA GLN A 794 92.36 -30.96 41.58
C GLN A 794 91.70 -29.58 41.73
N ARG A 795 92.46 -28.48 41.64
CA ARG A 795 91.91 -27.11 41.63
C ARG A 795 91.30 -26.74 40.28
N LEU A 796 92.04 -26.92 39.18
CA LEU A 796 91.49 -26.64 37.84
C LEU A 796 90.20 -27.42 37.56
N GLN A 797 90.03 -28.60 38.16
CA GLN A 797 88.77 -29.35 38.06
C GLN A 797 87.62 -28.69 38.85
N THR A 798 87.83 -28.21 40.08
CA THR A 798 86.78 -27.49 40.83
C THR A 798 86.41 -26.18 40.15
N ASP A 799 87.41 -25.44 39.66
CA ASP A 799 87.22 -24.13 39.03
C ASP A 799 86.36 -24.25 37.75
N TYR A 800 86.63 -25.30 36.94
CA TYR A 800 85.83 -25.65 35.77
C TYR A 800 84.38 -26.05 36.11
N GLU A 801 84.18 -26.80 37.19
CA GLU A 801 82.84 -27.22 37.65
C GLU A 801 82.03 -26.04 38.24
N GLU A 802 82.68 -24.99 38.76
CA GLU A 802 82.03 -23.74 39.17
C GLU A 802 81.67 -22.84 37.98
N ASP A 803 82.60 -22.61 37.05
CA ASP A 803 82.34 -21.74 35.88
C ASP A 803 81.25 -22.30 34.96
N MET A 804 81.13 -23.63 34.85
CA MET A 804 80.01 -24.27 34.18
C MET A 804 78.65 -23.92 34.82
N ARG A 805 78.56 -23.83 36.16
CA ARG A 805 77.33 -23.43 36.86
C ARG A 805 77.07 -21.93 36.72
N ARG A 806 78.11 -21.09 36.78
CA ARG A 806 78.00 -19.65 36.52
C ARG A 806 77.44 -19.39 35.12
N LEU A 807 77.94 -20.11 34.11
CA LEU A 807 77.46 -20.00 32.72
C LEU A 807 75.97 -20.40 32.58
N GLU A 808 75.55 -21.49 33.24
CA GLU A 808 74.15 -21.92 33.25
C GLU A 808 73.24 -20.88 33.93
N GLN A 809 73.67 -20.32 35.07
CA GLN A 809 72.95 -19.28 35.80
C GLN A 809 72.82 -17.97 35.00
N VAL A 810 73.89 -17.54 34.31
CA VAL A 810 73.84 -16.39 33.39
C VAL A 810 72.91 -16.66 32.21
N SER A 811 72.88 -17.87 31.64
CA SER A 811 71.95 -18.18 30.54
C SER A 811 70.48 -18.07 30.97
N GLN A 812 70.16 -18.48 32.20
CA GLN A 812 68.81 -18.30 32.78
C GLN A 812 68.49 -16.84 33.08
N GLN A 813 69.47 -16.02 33.45
CA GLN A 813 69.27 -14.57 33.62
C GLN A 813 69.03 -13.88 32.27
N SER A 814 69.81 -14.18 31.23
CA SER A 814 69.59 -13.66 29.88
C SER A 814 68.20 -14.02 29.35
N SER A 815 67.75 -15.27 29.52
CA SER A 815 66.41 -15.70 29.11
C SER A 815 65.29 -14.88 29.80
N ARG A 816 65.42 -14.58 31.10
CA ARG A 816 64.45 -13.73 31.82
C ARG A 816 64.52 -12.27 31.37
N LEU A 817 65.71 -11.77 31.05
CA LEU A 817 65.89 -10.41 30.51
C LEU A 817 65.32 -10.29 29.08
N GLU A 818 65.39 -11.35 28.26
CA GLU A 818 64.73 -11.41 26.96
C GLU A 818 63.19 -11.40 27.08
N GLU A 819 62.63 -12.16 28.02
CA GLU A 819 61.19 -12.12 28.35
C GLU A 819 60.76 -10.72 28.83
N GLN A 820 61.53 -10.11 29.74
CA GLN A 820 61.27 -8.75 30.22
C GLN A 820 61.40 -7.71 29.10
N ASN A 821 62.38 -7.83 28.21
CA ASN A 821 62.54 -6.94 27.06
C ASN A 821 61.38 -7.10 26.06
N ALA A 822 60.91 -8.33 25.81
CA ALA A 822 59.70 -8.56 25.03
C ALA A 822 58.45 -7.92 25.67
N HIS A 823 58.31 -7.97 26.99
CA HIS A 823 57.26 -7.25 27.71
C HIS A 823 57.41 -5.72 27.60
N LEU A 824 58.62 -5.18 27.72
CA LEU A 824 58.90 -3.74 27.58
C LEU A 824 58.66 -3.23 26.15
N ILE A 825 58.98 -4.03 25.12
CA ILE A 825 58.68 -3.70 23.72
C ILE A 825 57.16 -3.65 23.49
N ASN A 826 56.40 -4.60 24.05
CA ASN A 826 54.94 -4.58 23.97
C ASN A 826 54.33 -3.39 24.73
N ALA A 827 54.81 -3.09 25.94
CA ALA A 827 54.39 -1.94 26.73
C ALA A 827 54.71 -0.61 26.03
N LYS A 828 55.92 -0.49 25.45
CA LYS A 828 56.30 0.64 24.60
C LYS A 828 55.36 0.79 23.41
N GLY A 829 55.01 -0.31 22.73
CA GLY A 829 54.06 -0.29 21.63
C GLY A 829 52.65 0.17 22.04
N GLN A 830 52.21 -0.14 23.27
CA GLN A 830 50.96 0.40 23.83
C GLN A 830 51.08 1.90 24.09
N VAL A 831 52.16 2.35 24.74
CA VAL A 831 52.42 3.78 25.01
C VAL A 831 52.58 4.60 23.72
N GLU A 832 53.19 4.07 22.66
CA GLU A 832 53.29 4.74 21.36
C GLU A 832 51.90 4.89 20.69
N ASN A 833 51.02 3.90 20.82
CA ASN A 833 49.62 4.00 20.35
C ASN A 833 48.80 4.99 21.19
N GLU A 834 48.98 5.03 22.51
CA GLU A 834 48.33 6.02 23.39
C GLU A 834 48.85 7.44 23.11
N LEU A 835 50.16 7.62 22.92
CA LEU A 835 50.77 8.89 22.52
C LEU A 835 50.26 9.37 21.15
N GLN A 836 50.07 8.46 20.19
CA GLN A 836 49.47 8.80 18.90
C GLN A 836 48.00 9.23 19.03
N GLN A 837 47.23 8.59 19.92
CA GLN A 837 45.86 8.99 20.25
C GLN A 837 45.80 10.34 20.97
N GLN A 838 46.67 10.56 21.97
CA GLN A 838 46.84 11.82 22.69
C GLN A 838 47.19 12.96 21.73
N THR A 839 48.16 12.75 20.83
CA THR A 839 48.55 13.73 19.80
C THR A 839 47.38 14.02 18.83
N SER A 840 46.63 12.98 18.43
CA SER A 840 45.44 13.10 17.59
C SER A 840 44.24 13.75 18.30
N ALA A 841 44.25 13.81 19.63
CA ALA A 841 43.27 14.55 20.43
C ALA A 841 43.72 16.00 20.64
N MET A 842 45.00 16.22 20.95
CA MET A 842 45.65 17.52 21.11
C MET A 842 45.45 18.38 19.85
N GLY A 843 45.78 17.88 18.65
CA GLY A 843 45.55 18.62 17.40
C GLY A 843 44.08 18.99 17.14
N LYS A 844 43.11 18.20 17.64
CA LYS A 844 41.66 18.52 17.58
C LYS A 844 41.23 19.55 18.65
N VAL A 845 42.01 19.69 19.72
CA VAL A 845 41.86 20.76 20.72
C VAL A 845 42.51 22.03 20.19
N ASP A 846 43.71 21.97 19.59
CA ASP A 846 44.40 23.11 18.99
C ASP A 846 43.60 23.72 17.82
N GLU A 847 43.00 22.88 16.96
CA GLU A 847 42.07 23.35 15.93
C GLU A 847 40.83 24.07 16.49
N LYS A 848 40.38 23.72 17.70
CA LYS A 848 39.28 24.41 18.39
C LYS A 848 39.77 25.68 19.09
N LEU A 849 40.94 25.61 19.72
CA LEU A 849 41.57 26.72 20.43
C LEU A 849 41.90 27.83 19.44
N GLY A 850 42.53 27.53 18.29
CA GLY A 850 42.79 28.49 17.22
C GLY A 850 41.51 29.12 16.65
N ARG A 851 40.41 28.35 16.55
CA ARG A 851 39.09 28.88 16.16
C ARG A 851 38.42 29.76 17.22
N LEU A 852 38.72 29.57 18.51
CA LEU A 852 38.23 30.41 19.60
C LEU A 852 39.10 31.66 19.79
N VAL A 853 40.42 31.53 19.68
CA VAL A 853 41.39 32.63 19.67
C VAL A 853 41.16 33.55 18.47
N GLY A 854 40.89 33.01 17.27
CA GLY A 854 40.53 33.80 16.10
C GLY A 854 39.32 34.69 16.36
N LYS A 855 38.24 34.13 16.93
CA LYS A 855 37.05 34.90 17.32
C LYS A 855 37.33 35.93 18.41
N HIS A 856 38.16 35.60 19.41
CA HIS A 856 38.52 36.55 20.46
C HIS A 856 39.31 37.75 19.91
N LYS A 857 40.14 37.54 18.88
CA LYS A 857 40.77 38.64 18.14
C LYS A 857 39.77 39.42 17.30
N GLU A 858 38.88 38.76 16.56
CA GLU A 858 37.80 39.42 15.78
C GLU A 858 36.86 40.29 16.66
N GLU A 859 36.64 39.93 17.93
CA GLU A 859 35.79 40.67 18.88
C GLU A 859 36.55 41.78 19.66
N HIS A 860 37.89 41.76 19.69
CA HIS A 860 38.72 42.66 20.51
C HIS A 860 39.98 43.22 19.80
N GLU A 861 39.94 43.38 18.48
CA GLU A 861 41.01 44.04 17.71
C GLU A 861 41.08 45.55 18.00
N ASP A 862 42.25 46.02 18.44
CA ASP A 862 42.53 47.44 18.70
C ASP A 862 43.07 48.11 17.41
N PRO A 863 42.38 49.13 16.82
CA PRO A 863 42.70 49.64 15.49
C PRO A 863 44.13 50.17 15.29
N ASP A 864 44.80 50.61 16.35
CA ASP A 864 46.16 51.15 16.28
C ASP A 864 47.25 50.06 16.31
N PHE A 865 46.94 48.83 16.73
CA PHE A 865 47.91 47.72 16.90
C PHE A 865 47.39 46.36 16.36
N PRO A 866 47.13 46.23 15.05
CA PRO A 866 46.62 44.99 14.46
C PRO A 866 47.64 43.83 14.61
N GLY A 867 47.24 42.80 15.36
CA GLY A 867 47.96 41.53 15.49
C GLY A 867 48.49 41.20 16.89
N GLU A 868 48.59 42.17 17.81
CA GLU A 868 49.01 41.90 19.19
C GLU A 868 47.98 41.05 19.97
N ASP A 869 48.47 40.19 20.86
CA ASP A 869 47.61 39.42 21.77
C ASP A 869 46.99 40.34 22.84
N THR A 870 45.69 40.17 23.09
CA THR A 870 44.94 40.95 24.08
C THR A 870 45.46 40.71 25.50
N LEU A 871 45.20 41.63 26.43
CA LEU A 871 45.62 41.47 27.83
C LEU A 871 45.07 40.18 28.47
N GLN A 872 43.85 39.77 28.09
CA GLN A 872 43.24 38.52 28.53
C GLN A 872 43.99 37.28 27.98
N MET A 873 44.40 37.29 26.71
CA MET A 873 45.26 36.23 26.17
C MET A 873 46.61 36.17 26.88
N LYS A 874 47.24 37.33 27.12
CA LYS A 874 48.53 37.42 27.83
C LYS A 874 48.42 36.91 29.29
N LEU A 875 47.31 37.13 29.97
CA LEU A 875 47.01 36.52 31.29
C LEU A 875 46.76 35.02 31.19
N PHE A 876 45.95 34.56 30.24
CA PHE A 876 45.65 33.13 30.06
C PHE A 876 46.89 32.32 29.67
N TYR A 877 47.81 32.90 28.89
CA TYR A 877 49.12 32.30 28.65
C TYR A 877 49.98 32.21 29.92
N ALA A 878 49.92 33.20 30.82
CA ALA A 878 50.63 33.14 32.10
C ALA A 878 50.06 32.03 33.01
N GLU A 879 48.73 31.95 33.19
CA GLU A 879 48.07 30.88 33.95
C GLU A 879 48.34 29.49 33.34
N ASN A 880 48.36 29.37 32.01
CA ASN A 880 48.69 28.13 31.31
C ASN A 880 50.18 27.75 31.46
N ILE A 881 51.09 28.73 31.53
CA ILE A 881 52.51 28.48 31.82
C ILE A 881 52.67 28.00 33.26
N GLU A 882 52.05 28.66 34.26
CA GLU A 882 52.08 28.23 35.65
C GLU A 882 51.48 26.83 35.82
N SER A 883 50.31 26.55 35.22
CA SER A 883 49.68 25.23 35.29
C SER A 883 50.52 24.13 34.61
N ASN A 884 51.29 24.46 33.56
CA ASN A 884 52.20 23.50 32.92
C ASN A 884 53.47 23.27 33.75
N THR A 885 54.06 24.30 34.36
CA THR A 885 55.20 24.10 35.27
C THR A 885 54.79 23.28 36.49
N ASP A 886 53.60 23.51 37.05
CA ASP A 886 53.06 22.74 38.17
C ASP A 886 52.75 21.27 37.79
N ALA A 887 52.33 21.01 36.55
CA ALA A 887 52.15 19.66 36.03
C ALA A 887 53.49 18.94 35.80
N VAL A 888 54.47 19.61 35.21
CA VAL A 888 55.82 19.05 34.97
C VAL A 888 56.58 18.80 36.28
N LEU A 889 56.42 19.66 37.29
CA LEU A 889 56.99 19.43 38.62
C LEU A 889 56.34 18.23 39.34
N LYS A 890 55.05 17.94 39.09
CA LYS A 890 54.37 16.73 39.60
C LYS A 890 54.86 15.47 38.90
N THR A 891 55.00 15.46 37.58
CA THR A 891 55.50 14.27 36.86
C THR A 891 56.99 14.01 37.14
N LEU A 892 57.81 15.06 37.29
CA LEU A 892 59.19 14.91 37.79
C LEU A 892 59.22 14.32 39.21
N GLY A 893 58.31 14.74 40.09
CA GLY A 893 58.17 14.17 41.44
C GLY A 893 57.83 12.68 41.40
N GLN A 894 56.84 12.28 40.58
CA GLN A 894 56.47 10.89 40.37
C GLN A 894 57.64 10.06 39.82
N LEU A 895 58.36 10.58 38.82
CA LEU A 895 59.55 9.91 38.26
C LEU A 895 60.65 9.71 39.32
N THR A 896 60.86 10.66 40.23
CA THR A 896 61.82 10.51 41.33
C THR A 896 61.34 9.59 42.47
N ASN A 897 60.05 9.26 42.53
CA ASN A 897 59.51 8.24 43.44
C ASN A 897 59.63 6.83 42.83
N GLU A 898 59.43 6.69 41.51
CA GLU A 898 59.61 5.41 40.80
C GLU A 898 61.09 5.02 40.64
N PHE A 899 61.97 6.02 40.51
CA PHE A 899 63.42 5.83 40.35
C PHE A 899 64.21 6.63 41.42
N PRO A 900 64.38 6.10 42.64
CA PRO A 900 65.03 6.82 43.74
C PRO A 900 66.47 7.24 43.45
N GLU A 901 67.18 6.51 42.58
CA GLU A 901 68.56 6.76 42.16
C GLU A 901 68.75 8.14 41.50
N ILE A 902 67.72 8.68 40.85
CA ILE A 902 67.75 10.02 40.24
C ILE A 902 67.13 11.11 41.13
N TYR A 903 66.66 10.78 42.34
CA TYR A 903 66.06 11.76 43.25
C TYR A 903 67.02 12.91 43.53
N ASP A 904 68.26 12.63 43.95
CA ASP A 904 69.22 13.69 44.33
C ASP A 904 69.70 14.52 43.14
N THR A 905 69.85 13.93 41.95
CA THR A 905 70.27 14.67 40.74
C THR A 905 69.17 15.59 40.23
N VAL A 906 67.92 15.13 40.19
CA VAL A 906 66.74 15.95 39.84
C VAL A 906 66.47 17.03 40.90
N ASN A 907 66.47 16.66 42.19
CA ASN A 907 66.22 17.59 43.29
C ASN A 907 67.32 18.68 43.38
N THR A 908 68.59 18.33 43.15
CA THR A 908 69.70 19.30 43.11
C THR A 908 69.63 20.22 41.89
N THR A 909 69.20 19.72 40.72
CA THR A 909 69.08 20.55 39.51
C THR A 909 67.85 21.46 39.54
N LEU A 910 66.72 21.02 40.11
CA LEU A 910 65.55 21.87 40.36
C LEU A 910 65.88 23.00 41.36
N LYS A 911 66.49 22.67 42.51
CA LYS A 911 66.91 23.66 43.52
C LYS A 911 67.89 24.70 42.96
N LYS A 912 68.82 24.31 42.07
CA LYS A 912 69.72 25.25 41.38
C LYS A 912 68.99 26.27 40.50
N ASN A 913 67.79 25.95 40.02
CA ASN A 913 66.94 26.84 39.22
C ASN A 913 65.79 27.48 40.03
N GLY A 914 65.81 27.38 41.37
CA GLY A 914 64.81 27.97 42.26
C GLY A 914 63.47 27.23 42.32
N LEU A 915 63.34 26.07 41.66
CA LEU A 915 62.13 25.25 41.66
C LEU A 915 62.21 24.16 42.74
N ASN A 916 61.07 23.80 43.32
CA ASN A 916 60.94 22.73 44.31
C ASN A 916 59.92 21.69 43.85
N LEU A 917 60.16 20.42 44.16
CA LEU A 917 59.18 19.36 43.97
C LEU A 917 58.00 19.55 44.96
N PRO A 918 56.74 19.38 44.52
CA PRO A 918 55.57 19.59 45.36
C PRO A 918 55.49 18.53 46.49
N GLN A 919 55.57 18.98 47.74
CA GLN A 919 55.50 18.10 48.91
C GLN A 919 54.06 17.63 49.17
N GLY A 920 53.69 16.47 48.62
CA GLY A 920 52.39 15.88 48.90
C GLY A 920 51.97 14.74 47.99
N LEU A 921 52.74 13.64 47.95
CA LEU A 921 52.35 12.33 47.42
C LEU A 921 53.28 11.25 48.01
N GLN A 922 52.83 10.68 49.14
CA GLN A 922 53.19 9.33 49.62
C GLN A 922 52.01 8.41 49.36
#